data_AF-A0A346C3A9-F1
#
_entry.id   AF-A0A346C3A9-F1
#
_cell.length_a   1.000
_cell.length_b   1.000
_cell.length_c   1.000
_cell.angle_alpha   90.00
_cell.angle_beta   90.00
_cell.angle_gamma   90.00
#
_symmetry.space_group_name_H-M   'P 1'
#
loop_
_entity.id
_entity.type
_entity.pdbx_description
1 polymer ?
#
loop_
_entity_poly.entity_id
_entity_poly.type
_entity_poly.pdbx_seq_one_letter_code
_entity_poly.pdbx_strand_id
1 'polypeptide(L)'
;MATTTPAGVRAHAKHGGGSTGDAPMTHRQIMEALSGLLLGMFCAILSSTIVTNALPEIIGDLGGGQSAYTWVVTASLLTMTASTPLWGKLADQFSKKALVQIALIVFVIGSVVAGLAQNPAMLITARAIQGLGAGGLSALAQIIMAAMIAPRERGRYSGYLGATFAVATVGGPLLGGVITDTSWLGWRWCLYVGVPFAILALVVLQKTLHLPVVKRKVKVDWAGAFFVTAAVCLLLVWVTFADDKYSWMSWQTAAMVGGAIVLTLIFLLVESKASEPIIPLRLFRNRTITLASLASLFVGIAMFAGTVYFSQYFQLARDKSPTMSGVMTIPMIGGLFVSSTLSGIIITKTGKWKRWLLAGGVLLTAGLGLLSTMRYDTPYWHIAIFMALMGLGVGMMMQNLVLCTQNQVEPSDLGSASSTVTFFRSLGGAVGVSVLGSVMSTRISHYATDTIGQLKPEDRMAAGKALGSGQIPDMDLLPAPIRSWLESAYGHGIADIFLYVAPIALLGFLVTLFIKEVPLRTKGALAQAAESSAEAAPPVAGIPAEAVRVADEPVPAGAMAAVSATPSGNPAASAVSDTAAAPAAGPAATQRLAAVATTAGSGEPQAPVSGGIAVRGFVRGAESAPVPQAAVTLISLAGRQLGRSVAQADGSYAVDAPSAGSYVLIASADGFQPQASTIVVNDEPVAYDILLSGTSGLTGLVRAVEGGLPVKDAMVIVTDVRGDLLASATTGEAGEFAFTELVPGTVTVAVNAAGYRPRALPLEVGGTGVTRVEVDLQAGAQVQGVVRAPHGPLADARVTLVDAAGNVVGTATTGADGAYAFTDLDTGEYTVIATGYPPVATALTVAGPGADGHDIELAHPGE
;
A
#
# COMPACT_ATOMS: atom_id res chain seq x y z
N MET A 1 73.57 -1.13 -26.01
CA MET A 1 74.41 -1.99 -25.15
C MET A 1 74.02 -1.76 -23.71
N ALA A 2 73.98 -2.83 -22.93
CA ALA A 2 73.42 -2.93 -21.58
C ALA A 2 74.13 -2.09 -20.52
N THR A 3 73.43 -1.78 -19.42
CA THR A 3 73.84 -2.10 -18.02
C THR A 3 72.72 -1.65 -17.04
N THR A 4 71.92 -2.59 -16.51
CA THR A 4 71.97 -3.22 -15.16
C THR A 4 71.35 -2.40 -14.02
N THR A 5 70.25 -2.91 -13.44
CA THR A 5 69.99 -2.85 -11.98
C THR A 5 69.06 -4.03 -11.57
N PRO A 6 69.23 -4.68 -10.39
CA PRO A 6 68.63 -5.96 -10.05
C PRO A 6 67.36 -5.89 -9.18
N ALA A 7 66.81 -7.08 -8.96
CA ALA A 7 65.51 -7.45 -8.39
C ALA A 7 65.27 -7.11 -6.91
N GLY A 8 63.98 -6.99 -6.54
CA GLY A 8 63.54 -7.09 -5.15
C GLY A 8 62.06 -6.82 -4.88
N VAL A 9 61.26 -7.90 -4.92
CA VAL A 9 60.03 -8.14 -4.13
C VAL A 9 58.76 -7.33 -4.44
N ARG A 10 57.82 -8.01 -5.11
CA ARG A 10 56.39 -7.66 -5.18
C ARG A 10 55.77 -7.68 -3.78
N ALA A 11 55.25 -6.53 -3.34
CA ALA A 11 54.27 -6.45 -2.26
C ALA A 11 52.92 -5.99 -2.85
N HIS A 12 51.96 -6.91 -2.90
CA HIS A 12 50.56 -6.62 -3.20
C HIS A 12 49.96 -5.77 -2.07
N ALA A 13 49.74 -4.48 -2.33
CA ALA A 13 48.88 -3.66 -1.51
C ALA A 13 47.40 -4.05 -1.78
N LYS A 14 46.74 -4.57 -0.75
CA LYS A 14 45.30 -4.82 -0.71
C LYS A 14 44.54 -3.50 -0.95
N HIS A 15 43.83 -3.40 -2.07
CA HIS A 15 42.68 -2.51 -2.16
C HIS A 15 41.60 -3.02 -1.20
N GLY A 16 41.38 -2.27 -0.11
CA GLY A 16 40.18 -2.37 0.70
C GLY A 16 39.01 -1.76 -0.07
N GLY A 17 38.36 -2.57 -0.92
CA GLY A 17 37.06 -2.25 -1.50
C GLY A 17 35.98 -2.39 -0.44
N GLY A 18 35.73 -1.33 0.32
CA GLY A 18 34.50 -1.17 1.08
C GLY A 18 33.36 -0.93 0.09
N SER A 19 32.41 -1.86 0.03
CA SER A 19 31.22 -1.79 -0.81
C SER A 19 30.41 -0.52 -0.52
N THR A 20 30.24 0.32 -1.54
CA THR A 20 29.20 1.36 -1.65
C THR A 20 27.81 0.73 -1.84
N GLY A 21 27.43 -0.18 -0.94
CA GLY A 21 26.27 -1.07 -1.10
C GLY A 21 24.96 -0.59 -0.46
N ASP A 22 24.93 0.61 0.14
CA ASP A 22 23.82 1.01 1.03
C ASP A 22 23.12 2.31 0.61
N ALA A 23 23.32 2.76 -0.63
CA ALA A 23 22.50 3.85 -1.17
C ALA A 23 21.11 3.31 -1.55
N PRO A 24 20.00 3.90 -1.04
CA PRO A 24 18.66 3.55 -1.51
C PRO A 24 18.58 3.71 -3.03
N MET A 25 17.97 2.74 -3.71
CA MET A 25 17.86 2.73 -5.17
C MET A 25 17.29 4.07 -5.66
N THR A 26 17.95 4.68 -6.65
CA THR A 26 17.46 5.92 -7.27
C THR A 26 16.10 5.68 -7.95
N HIS A 27 15.28 6.73 -8.11
CA HIS A 27 13.98 6.62 -8.78
C HIS A 27 14.07 5.95 -10.17
N ARG A 28 15.14 6.24 -10.92
CA ARG A 28 15.43 5.61 -12.21
C ARG A 28 15.66 4.11 -12.07
N GLN A 29 16.49 3.68 -11.12
CA GLN A 29 16.73 2.26 -10.84
C GLN A 29 15.45 1.54 -10.36
N ILE A 30 14.60 2.20 -9.57
CA ILE A 30 13.30 1.67 -9.14
C ILE A 30 12.41 1.44 -10.35
N MET A 31 12.29 2.42 -11.26
CA MET A 31 11.49 2.27 -12.48
C MET A 31 12.03 1.20 -13.42
N GLU A 32 13.35 1.10 -13.57
CA GLU A 32 14.01 0.05 -14.36
C GLU A 32 13.75 -1.35 -13.78
N ALA A 33 13.82 -1.54 -12.45
CA ALA A 33 13.48 -2.80 -11.81
C ALA A 33 11.98 -3.10 -11.86
N LEU A 34 11.14 -2.09 -11.65
CA LEU A 34 9.70 -2.21 -11.69
C LEU A 34 9.20 -2.59 -13.09
N SER A 35 9.80 -2.06 -14.16
CA SER A 35 9.43 -2.43 -15.53
C SER A 35 9.64 -3.92 -15.81
N GLY A 36 10.76 -4.51 -15.36
CA GLY A 36 10.99 -5.94 -15.44
C GLY A 36 9.98 -6.76 -14.62
N LEU A 37 9.59 -6.26 -13.44
CA LEU A 37 8.60 -6.89 -12.58
C LEU A 37 7.18 -6.85 -13.18
N LEU A 38 6.79 -5.69 -13.72
CA LEU A 38 5.53 -5.48 -14.43
C LEU A 38 5.48 -6.37 -15.67
N LEU A 39 6.58 -6.54 -16.40
CA LEU A 39 6.65 -7.41 -17.57
C LEU A 39 6.45 -8.88 -17.23
N GLY A 40 7.07 -9.35 -16.14
CA GLY A 40 6.85 -10.71 -15.62
C GLY A 40 5.40 -10.93 -15.17
N MET A 41 4.82 -9.97 -14.46
CA MET A 41 3.43 -10.03 -14.01
C MET A 41 2.43 -9.95 -15.18
N PHE A 42 2.69 -9.08 -16.17
CA PHE A 42 1.94 -8.99 -17.42
C PHE A 42 1.89 -10.35 -18.11
N CYS A 43 3.05 -11.00 -18.25
CA CYS A 43 3.17 -12.30 -18.87
C CYS A 43 2.36 -13.40 -18.14
N ALA A 44 2.42 -13.43 -16.81
CA ALA A 44 1.66 -14.38 -16.00
C ALA A 44 0.14 -14.22 -16.17
N ILE A 45 -0.35 -12.97 -16.13
CA ILE A 45 -1.79 -12.67 -16.25
C ILE A 45 -2.28 -12.88 -17.68
N LEU A 46 -1.48 -12.47 -18.67
CA LEU A 46 -1.78 -12.67 -20.08
C LEU A 46 -1.91 -14.18 -20.37
N SER A 47 -0.97 -15.00 -19.90
CA SER A 47 -1.03 -16.47 -20.10
C SER A 47 -2.26 -17.12 -19.46
N SER A 48 -2.76 -16.59 -18.34
CA SER A 48 -3.97 -17.11 -17.72
C SER A 48 -5.24 -16.81 -18.52
N THR A 49 -5.24 -15.76 -19.34
CA THR A 49 -6.43 -15.25 -20.01
C THR A 49 -6.42 -15.54 -21.51
N ILE A 50 -5.25 -15.55 -22.14
CA ILE A 50 -5.09 -15.77 -23.58
C ILE A 50 -5.55 -17.14 -24.06
N VAL A 51 -5.33 -18.17 -23.24
CA VAL A 51 -5.66 -19.57 -23.57
C VAL A 51 -7.17 -19.79 -23.63
N THR A 52 -7.98 -18.99 -22.92
CA THR A 52 -9.43 -19.21 -22.79
C THR A 52 -10.16 -19.20 -24.13
N ASN A 53 -9.78 -18.31 -25.06
CA ASN A 53 -10.37 -18.24 -26.40
C ASN A 53 -9.80 -19.27 -27.37
N ALA A 54 -8.55 -19.70 -27.18
CA ALA A 54 -7.96 -20.77 -27.98
C ALA A 54 -8.45 -22.16 -27.55
N LEU A 55 -9.02 -22.28 -26.36
CA LEU A 55 -9.24 -23.57 -25.71
C LEU A 55 -10.15 -24.55 -26.47
N PRO A 56 -11.26 -24.12 -27.11
CA PRO A 56 -12.06 -25.04 -27.93
C PRO A 56 -11.24 -25.71 -29.03
N GLU A 57 -10.42 -24.95 -29.77
CA GLU A 57 -9.56 -25.45 -30.84
C GLU A 57 -8.41 -26.31 -30.28
N ILE A 58 -7.75 -25.88 -29.21
CA ILE A 58 -6.68 -26.65 -28.54
C ILE A 58 -7.16 -28.05 -28.16
N ILE A 59 -8.34 -28.14 -27.56
CA ILE A 59 -8.88 -29.41 -27.08
C ILE A 59 -9.36 -30.28 -28.25
N GLY A 60 -9.94 -29.68 -29.30
CA GLY A 60 -10.28 -30.38 -30.53
C GLY A 60 -9.05 -31.01 -31.20
N ASP A 61 -8.01 -30.21 -31.45
CA ASP A 61 -6.76 -30.65 -32.09
C ASP A 61 -6.00 -31.72 -31.31
N LEU A 62 -6.02 -31.64 -29.98
CA LEU A 62 -5.38 -32.63 -29.11
C LEU A 62 -6.25 -33.87 -28.85
N GLY A 63 -7.47 -33.91 -29.38
CA GLY A 63 -8.42 -35.02 -29.19
C GLY A 63 -8.95 -35.15 -27.76
N GLY A 64 -9.03 -34.04 -27.01
CA GLY A 64 -9.55 -33.98 -25.65
C GLY A 64 -11.07 -33.76 -25.56
N GLY A 65 -11.63 -34.07 -24.39
CA GLY A 65 -13.04 -33.84 -24.07
C GLY A 65 -13.30 -32.64 -23.17
N GLN A 66 -14.55 -32.48 -22.72
CA GLN A 66 -14.95 -31.41 -21.79
C GLN A 66 -14.20 -31.45 -20.46
N SER A 67 -13.83 -32.65 -19.99
CA SER A 67 -12.96 -32.82 -18.82
C SER A 67 -11.60 -32.16 -19.06
N ALA A 68 -10.95 -32.45 -20.20
CA ALA A 68 -9.65 -31.86 -20.54
C ALA A 68 -9.72 -30.34 -20.70
N TYR A 69 -10.79 -29.81 -21.30
CA TYR A 69 -11.05 -28.36 -21.38
C TYR A 69 -11.00 -27.71 -19.98
N THR A 70 -11.78 -28.27 -19.06
CA THR A 70 -11.83 -27.78 -17.68
C THR A 70 -10.45 -27.89 -17.00
N TRP A 71 -9.77 -29.02 -17.18
CA TRP A 71 -8.46 -29.30 -16.59
C TRP A 71 -7.34 -28.36 -17.04
N VAL A 72 -7.33 -27.90 -18.28
CA VAL A 72 -6.31 -26.97 -18.79
C VAL A 72 -6.34 -25.64 -18.02
N VAL A 73 -7.54 -25.16 -17.66
CA VAL A 73 -7.71 -23.96 -16.84
C VAL A 73 -7.47 -24.28 -15.37
N THR A 74 -8.16 -25.30 -14.83
CA THR A 74 -8.12 -25.60 -13.40
C THR A 74 -6.75 -26.02 -12.92
N ALA A 75 -5.97 -26.79 -13.68
CA ALA A 75 -4.63 -27.21 -13.27
C ALA A 75 -3.70 -26.02 -13.02
N SER A 76 -3.73 -25.01 -13.91
CA SER A 76 -2.94 -23.79 -13.74
C SER A 76 -3.42 -22.94 -12.56
N LEU A 77 -4.75 -22.82 -12.37
CA LEU A 77 -5.35 -22.05 -11.30
C LEU A 77 -5.12 -22.72 -9.93
N LEU A 78 -5.23 -24.05 -9.88
CA LEU A 78 -4.91 -24.92 -8.74
C LEU A 78 -3.46 -24.71 -8.31
N THR A 79 -2.49 -24.93 -9.21
CA THR A 79 -1.09 -24.85 -8.83
C THR A 79 -0.65 -23.41 -8.52
N MET A 80 -1.21 -22.41 -9.20
CA MET A 80 -1.03 -21.01 -8.86
C MET A 80 -1.53 -20.72 -7.43
N THR A 81 -2.75 -21.13 -7.10
CA THR A 81 -3.34 -20.93 -5.76
C THR A 81 -2.52 -21.62 -4.67
N ALA A 82 -2.17 -22.88 -4.90
CA ALA A 82 -1.49 -23.72 -3.91
C ALA A 82 -0.04 -23.30 -3.66
N SER A 83 0.64 -22.73 -4.66
CA SER A 83 2.04 -22.28 -4.55
C SER A 83 2.22 -20.84 -4.09
N THR A 84 1.20 -19.98 -4.23
CA THR A 84 1.29 -18.55 -3.86
C THR A 84 1.80 -18.33 -2.42
N PRO A 85 1.30 -19.02 -1.38
CA PRO A 85 1.81 -18.85 -0.01
C PRO A 85 3.26 -19.34 0.16
N LEU A 86 3.64 -20.41 -0.54
CA LEU A 86 5.00 -20.97 -0.50
C LEU A 86 6.03 -19.97 -1.01
N TRP A 87 5.74 -19.30 -2.13
CA TRP A 87 6.60 -18.26 -2.68
C TRP A 87 6.77 -17.07 -1.74
N GLY A 88 5.70 -16.70 -1.02
CA GLY A 88 5.74 -15.66 0.00
C GLY A 88 6.74 -15.97 1.10
N LYS A 89 6.67 -17.16 1.69
CA LYS A 89 7.60 -17.57 2.76
C LYS A 89 9.03 -17.82 2.27
N LEU A 90 9.20 -18.30 1.04
CA LEU A 90 10.52 -18.39 0.43
C LEU A 90 11.17 -17.00 0.36
N ALA A 91 10.40 -15.95 0.08
CA ALA A 91 10.90 -14.57 -0.05
C ALA A 91 11.38 -13.93 1.25
N ASP A 92 11.03 -14.51 2.40
CA ASP A 92 11.51 -14.08 3.72
C ASP A 92 12.93 -14.58 3.99
N GLN A 93 13.31 -15.75 3.46
CA GLN A 93 14.62 -16.38 3.70
C GLN A 93 15.61 -16.25 2.54
N PHE A 94 15.10 -16.30 1.31
CA PHE A 94 15.92 -16.31 0.10
C PHE A 94 15.95 -14.93 -0.56
N SER A 95 16.93 -14.76 -1.45
CA SER A 95 17.01 -13.55 -2.27
C SER A 95 15.76 -13.41 -3.13
N LYS A 96 15.04 -12.29 -2.94
CA LYS A 96 13.84 -11.96 -3.73
C LYS A 96 14.14 -11.93 -5.23
N LYS A 97 15.34 -11.49 -5.62
CA LYS A 97 15.84 -11.54 -7.01
C LYS A 97 15.91 -12.97 -7.54
N ALA A 98 16.54 -13.88 -6.79
CA ALA A 98 16.68 -15.26 -7.21
C ALA A 98 15.31 -15.94 -7.35
N LEU A 99 14.39 -15.69 -6.40
CA LEU A 99 13.06 -16.28 -6.43
C LEU A 99 12.23 -15.81 -7.63
N VAL A 100 12.23 -14.51 -7.95
CA VAL A 100 11.44 -14.02 -9.10
C VAL A 100 12.00 -14.56 -10.41
N GLN A 101 13.32 -14.76 -10.50
CA GLN A 101 13.96 -15.39 -11.65
C GLN A 101 13.63 -16.87 -11.77
N ILE A 102 13.64 -17.62 -10.67
CA ILE A 102 13.22 -19.02 -10.66
C ILE A 102 11.75 -19.13 -11.08
N ALA A 103 10.87 -18.27 -10.55
CA ALA A 103 9.47 -18.24 -10.93
C ALA A 103 9.28 -17.95 -12.43
N LEU A 104 10.03 -17.00 -13.00
CA LEU A 104 10.05 -16.72 -14.44
C LEU A 104 10.55 -17.93 -15.26
N ILE A 105 11.63 -18.59 -14.83
CA ILE A 105 12.18 -19.76 -15.52
C ILE A 105 11.16 -20.91 -15.52
N VAL A 106 10.56 -21.22 -14.36
CA VAL A 106 9.51 -22.25 -14.24
C VAL A 106 8.32 -21.91 -15.15
N PHE A 107 7.92 -20.65 -15.17
CA PHE A 107 6.86 -20.17 -16.06
C PHE A 107 7.22 -20.36 -17.54
N VAL A 108 8.44 -19.98 -17.96
CA VAL A 108 8.92 -20.12 -19.34
C VAL A 108 8.97 -21.59 -19.75
N ILE A 109 9.52 -22.46 -18.91
CA ILE A 109 9.58 -23.90 -19.18
C ILE A 109 8.15 -24.45 -19.35
N GLY A 110 7.23 -24.13 -18.43
CA GLY A 110 5.83 -24.54 -18.54
C GLY A 110 5.17 -24.03 -19.83
N SER A 111 5.45 -22.79 -20.22
CA SER A 111 4.93 -22.18 -21.47
C SER A 111 5.45 -22.89 -22.72
N VAL A 112 6.76 -23.18 -22.77
CA VAL A 112 7.39 -23.84 -23.91
C VAL A 112 6.90 -25.28 -24.03
N VAL A 113 6.86 -26.03 -22.93
CA VAL A 113 6.34 -27.41 -22.93
C VAL A 113 4.86 -27.45 -23.31
N ALA A 114 4.07 -26.46 -22.88
CA ALA A 114 2.66 -26.36 -23.25
C ALA A 114 2.49 -26.14 -24.77
N GLY A 115 3.28 -25.25 -25.39
CA GLY A 115 3.24 -25.03 -26.83
C GLY A 115 3.70 -26.25 -27.66
N LEU A 116 4.51 -27.13 -27.07
CA LEU A 116 4.93 -28.41 -27.64
C LEU A 116 3.96 -29.57 -27.34
N ALA A 117 2.83 -29.30 -26.68
CA ALA A 117 1.90 -30.36 -26.28
C ALA A 117 1.36 -31.15 -27.49
N GLN A 118 1.38 -32.48 -27.36
CA GLN A 118 0.87 -33.42 -28.38
C GLN A 118 -0.42 -34.12 -27.96
N ASN A 119 -0.79 -34.03 -26.68
CA ASN A 119 -2.02 -34.57 -26.13
C ASN A 119 -2.47 -33.71 -24.93
N PRO A 120 -3.74 -33.84 -24.49
CA PRO A 120 -4.27 -32.99 -23.43
C PRO A 120 -3.57 -33.19 -22.08
N ALA A 121 -3.11 -34.42 -21.78
CA ALA A 121 -2.41 -34.70 -20.52
C ALA A 121 -1.07 -33.95 -20.41
N MET A 122 -0.30 -33.91 -21.51
CA MET A 122 0.94 -33.12 -21.60
C MET A 122 0.64 -31.63 -21.42
N LEU A 123 -0.41 -31.11 -22.05
CA LEU A 123 -0.82 -29.71 -21.90
C LEU A 123 -1.21 -29.38 -20.46
N ILE A 124 -2.05 -30.22 -19.84
CA ILE A 124 -2.50 -30.04 -18.44
C ILE A 124 -1.30 -30.05 -17.49
N THR A 125 -0.35 -30.96 -17.70
CA THR A 125 0.89 -31.04 -16.89
C THR A 125 1.74 -29.78 -17.08
N ALA A 126 1.91 -29.32 -18.31
CA ALA A 126 2.65 -28.10 -18.61
C ALA A 126 1.98 -26.86 -17.99
N ARG A 127 0.65 -26.79 -18.01
CA ARG A 127 -0.16 -25.75 -17.36
C ARG A 127 -0.04 -25.79 -15.84
N ALA A 128 0.04 -26.97 -15.24
CA ALA A 128 0.32 -27.12 -13.81
C ALA A 128 1.70 -26.53 -13.47
N ILE A 129 2.75 -26.87 -14.22
CA ILE A 129 4.10 -26.31 -14.04
C ILE A 129 4.10 -24.79 -14.24
N GLN A 130 3.46 -24.30 -15.30
CA GLN A 130 3.35 -22.88 -15.59
C GLN A 130 2.62 -22.12 -14.47
N GLY A 131 1.58 -22.73 -13.88
CA GLY A 131 0.86 -22.17 -12.74
C GLY A 131 1.71 -22.02 -11.48
N LEU A 132 2.68 -22.91 -11.22
CA LEU A 132 3.66 -22.72 -10.13
C LEU A 132 4.45 -21.41 -10.32
N GLY A 133 4.93 -21.17 -11.55
CA GLY A 133 5.65 -19.94 -11.89
C GLY A 133 4.76 -18.70 -11.81
N ALA A 134 3.52 -18.78 -12.31
CA ALA A 134 2.54 -17.70 -12.25
C ALA A 134 2.16 -17.31 -10.81
N GLY A 135 2.04 -18.29 -9.90
CA GLY A 135 1.82 -18.06 -8.47
C GLY A 135 2.98 -17.31 -7.83
N GLY A 136 4.21 -17.68 -8.20
CA GLY A 136 5.42 -17.00 -7.76
C GLY A 136 5.52 -15.56 -8.25
N LEU A 137 5.25 -15.33 -9.54
CA LEU A 137 5.25 -13.98 -10.11
C LEU A 137 4.21 -13.07 -9.45
N SER A 138 3.02 -13.61 -9.17
CA SER A 138 1.93 -12.87 -8.52
C SER A 138 2.29 -12.48 -7.08
N ALA A 139 2.87 -13.40 -6.30
CA ALA A 139 3.28 -13.14 -4.92
C ALA A 139 4.52 -12.23 -4.84
N LEU A 140 5.58 -12.57 -5.59
CA LEU A 140 6.88 -11.92 -5.52
C LEU A 140 6.83 -10.49 -6.07
N ALA A 141 5.95 -10.18 -7.02
CA ALA A 141 5.78 -8.81 -7.51
C ALA A 141 5.40 -7.83 -6.38
N GLN A 142 4.43 -8.22 -5.54
CA GLN A 142 4.01 -7.40 -4.41
C GLN A 142 5.11 -7.30 -3.34
N ILE A 143 5.79 -8.43 -3.07
CA ILE A 143 6.87 -8.49 -2.05
C ILE A 143 8.09 -7.66 -2.47
N ILE A 144 8.49 -7.74 -3.74
CA ILE A 144 9.61 -6.98 -4.29
C ILE A 144 9.27 -5.49 -4.34
N MET A 145 8.04 -5.12 -4.74
CA MET A 145 7.60 -3.73 -4.67
C MET A 145 7.68 -3.19 -3.23
N ALA A 146 7.18 -3.96 -2.26
CA ALA A 146 7.26 -3.57 -0.85
C ALA A 146 8.70 -3.41 -0.36
N ALA A 147 9.65 -4.20 -0.87
CA ALA A 147 11.06 -4.14 -0.50
C ALA A 147 11.83 -2.97 -1.14
N MET A 148 11.46 -2.54 -2.36
CA MET A 148 12.15 -1.47 -3.08
C MET A 148 11.54 -0.07 -2.86
N ILE A 149 10.27 -0.01 -2.46
CA ILE A 149 9.49 1.24 -2.49
C ILE A 149 9.02 1.60 -1.08
N ALA A 150 9.32 2.83 -0.68
CA ALA A 150 8.90 3.39 0.60
C ALA A 150 7.38 3.33 0.73
N PRO A 151 6.81 3.03 1.92
CA PRO A 151 5.37 2.87 2.09
C PRO A 151 4.53 4.07 1.60
N ARG A 152 5.09 5.29 1.62
CA ARG A 152 4.44 6.53 1.14
C ARG A 152 4.11 6.45 -0.35
N GLU A 153 4.99 5.84 -1.12
CA GLU A 153 4.92 5.86 -2.58
C GLU A 153 4.24 4.61 -3.16
N ARG A 154 4.13 3.53 -2.35
CA ARG A 154 3.56 2.24 -2.78
C ARG A 154 2.19 2.36 -3.44
N GLY A 155 1.35 3.32 -3.03
CA GLY A 155 0.05 3.56 -3.67
C GLY A 155 0.18 3.92 -5.15
N ARG A 156 1.07 4.86 -5.49
CA ARG A 156 1.34 5.27 -6.88
C ARG A 156 1.87 4.10 -7.71
N TYR A 157 2.82 3.34 -7.15
CA TYR A 157 3.43 2.22 -7.86
C TYR A 157 2.54 0.98 -7.95
N SER A 158 1.66 0.76 -6.97
CA SER A 158 0.58 -0.24 -7.04
C SER A 158 -0.40 0.08 -8.16
N GLY A 159 -0.58 1.37 -8.49
CA GLY A 159 -1.31 1.82 -9.67
C GLY A 159 -0.76 1.21 -10.97
N TYR A 160 0.57 1.12 -11.13
CA TYR A 160 1.17 0.47 -12.30
C TYR A 160 0.89 -1.04 -12.33
N LEU A 161 1.00 -1.75 -11.20
CA LEU A 161 0.62 -3.18 -11.15
C LEU A 161 -0.85 -3.38 -11.51
N GLY A 162 -1.74 -2.51 -11.00
CA GLY A 162 -3.16 -2.53 -11.33
C GLY A 162 -3.43 -2.25 -12.81
N ALA A 163 -2.73 -1.28 -13.40
CA ALA A 163 -2.81 -0.98 -14.83
C ALA A 163 -2.33 -2.16 -15.69
N THR A 164 -1.18 -2.76 -15.34
CA THR A 164 -0.68 -3.95 -16.02
C THR A 164 -1.65 -5.12 -15.90
N PHE A 165 -2.26 -5.31 -14.73
CA PHE A 165 -3.30 -6.33 -14.54
C PHE A 165 -4.51 -6.08 -15.45
N ALA A 166 -5.00 -4.84 -15.52
CA ALA A 166 -6.11 -4.47 -16.38
C ALA A 166 -5.78 -4.72 -17.86
N VAL A 167 -4.64 -4.21 -18.35
CA VAL A 167 -4.20 -4.36 -19.74
C VAL A 167 -4.01 -5.84 -20.10
N ALA A 168 -3.38 -6.64 -19.24
CA ALA A 168 -3.20 -8.07 -19.48
C ALA A 168 -4.54 -8.82 -19.50
N THR A 169 -5.46 -8.48 -18.60
CA THR A 169 -6.79 -9.11 -18.53
C THR A 169 -7.65 -8.77 -19.75
N VAL A 170 -7.59 -7.52 -20.23
CA VAL A 170 -8.30 -7.06 -21.44
C VAL A 170 -7.66 -7.64 -22.70
N GLY A 171 -6.34 -7.59 -22.77
CA GLY A 171 -5.56 -8.00 -23.94
C GLY A 171 -5.58 -9.50 -24.17
N GLY A 172 -5.67 -10.31 -23.11
CA GLY A 172 -5.65 -11.78 -23.20
C GLY A 172 -6.65 -12.35 -24.19
N PRO A 173 -7.97 -12.19 -23.99
CA PRO A 173 -8.97 -12.74 -24.91
C PRO A 173 -8.82 -12.23 -26.35
N LEU A 174 -8.49 -10.95 -26.54
CA LEU A 174 -8.32 -10.34 -27.86
C LEU A 174 -7.09 -10.88 -28.60
N LEU A 175 -5.93 -10.88 -27.94
CA LEU A 175 -4.68 -11.41 -28.50
C LEU A 175 -4.80 -12.91 -28.76
N GLY A 176 -5.41 -13.65 -27.84
CA GLY A 176 -5.60 -15.09 -27.99
C GLY A 176 -6.47 -15.43 -29.18
N GLY A 177 -7.59 -14.72 -29.35
CA GLY A 177 -8.47 -14.91 -30.50
C GLY A 177 -7.77 -14.64 -31.83
N VAL A 178 -7.06 -13.51 -31.96
CA VAL A 178 -6.34 -13.15 -33.19
C VAL A 178 -5.21 -14.13 -33.51
N ILE A 179 -4.44 -14.54 -32.50
CA ILE A 179 -3.34 -15.50 -32.68
C ILE A 179 -3.88 -16.85 -33.16
N THR A 180 -4.98 -17.32 -32.58
CA THR A 180 -5.63 -18.58 -32.95
C THR A 180 -6.21 -18.53 -34.36
N ASP A 181 -6.96 -17.47 -34.72
CA ASP A 181 -7.56 -17.32 -36.05
C ASP A 181 -6.52 -17.11 -37.17
N THR A 182 -5.28 -16.76 -36.82
CA THR A 182 -4.24 -16.53 -37.82
C THR A 182 -3.61 -17.86 -38.26
N SER A 183 -3.89 -18.25 -39.50
CA SER A 183 -3.52 -19.55 -40.09
C SER A 183 -2.04 -19.94 -40.00
N TRP A 184 -1.11 -18.98 -39.95
CA TRP A 184 0.33 -19.26 -39.84
C TRP A 184 0.88 -19.28 -38.40
N LEU A 185 0.14 -18.75 -37.42
CA LEU A 185 0.47 -18.93 -36.00
C LEU A 185 -0.23 -20.18 -35.47
N GLY A 186 -1.56 -20.20 -35.50
CA GLY A 186 -2.37 -21.19 -34.81
C GLY A 186 -2.28 -21.10 -33.27
N TRP A 187 -3.08 -21.91 -32.58
CA TRP A 187 -3.26 -21.85 -31.12
C TRP A 187 -1.96 -22.01 -30.30
N ARG A 188 -0.95 -22.72 -30.83
CA ARG A 188 0.31 -22.98 -30.11
C ARG A 188 1.04 -21.70 -29.72
N TRP A 189 0.95 -20.65 -30.54
CA TRP A 189 1.57 -19.36 -30.23
C TRP A 189 0.90 -18.63 -29.06
N CYS A 190 -0.35 -18.95 -28.71
CA CYS A 190 -0.96 -18.43 -27.49
C CYS A 190 -0.17 -18.85 -26.23
N LEU A 191 0.53 -19.98 -26.29
CA LEU A 191 1.36 -20.49 -25.19
C LEU A 191 2.80 -19.94 -25.27
N TYR A 192 3.30 -19.62 -26.47
CA TYR A 192 4.63 -19.04 -26.66
C TYR A 192 4.68 -17.53 -26.51
N VAL A 193 3.59 -16.79 -26.71
CA VAL A 193 3.61 -15.32 -26.76
C VAL A 193 4.16 -14.68 -25.49
N GLY A 194 3.95 -15.30 -24.33
CA GLY A 194 4.49 -14.83 -23.06
C GLY A 194 6.00 -15.01 -22.92
N VAL A 195 6.59 -15.98 -23.62
CA VAL A 195 8.00 -16.37 -23.46
C VAL A 195 8.97 -15.23 -23.77
N PRO A 196 8.86 -14.50 -24.91
CA PRO A 196 9.70 -13.34 -25.17
C PRO A 196 9.64 -12.27 -24.07
N PHE A 197 8.44 -11.97 -23.55
CA PHE A 197 8.26 -11.01 -22.47
C PHE A 197 8.88 -11.50 -21.15
N ALA A 198 8.73 -12.79 -20.85
CA ALA A 198 9.34 -13.39 -19.65
C ALA A 198 10.87 -13.43 -19.73
N ILE A 199 11.44 -13.71 -20.91
CA ILE A 199 12.90 -13.64 -21.14
C ILE A 199 13.39 -12.21 -21.01
N LEU A 200 12.68 -11.24 -21.59
CA LEU A 200 13.02 -9.83 -21.44
C LEU A 200 12.94 -9.41 -19.97
N ALA A 201 11.92 -9.86 -19.23
CA ALA A 201 11.78 -9.62 -17.79
C ALA A 201 12.96 -10.22 -17.02
N LEU A 202 13.40 -11.44 -17.36
CA LEU A 202 14.58 -12.08 -16.78
C LEU A 202 15.84 -11.25 -17.00
N VAL A 203 16.07 -10.77 -18.23
CA VAL A 203 17.24 -9.95 -18.59
C VAL A 203 17.21 -8.61 -17.86
N VAL A 204 16.07 -7.92 -17.85
CA VAL A 204 15.90 -6.64 -17.16
C VAL A 204 16.13 -6.83 -15.66
N LEU A 205 15.42 -7.74 -15.01
CA LEU A 205 15.57 -7.99 -13.58
C LEU A 205 16.98 -8.48 -13.20
N GLN A 206 17.64 -9.25 -14.06
CA GLN A 206 19.03 -9.64 -13.82
C GLN A 206 19.96 -8.42 -13.76
N LYS A 207 19.75 -7.43 -14.62
CA LYS A 207 20.57 -6.22 -14.70
C LYS A 207 20.18 -5.12 -13.71
N THR A 208 18.90 -4.99 -13.37
CA THR A 208 18.40 -3.79 -12.66
C THR A 208 18.03 -4.06 -11.21
N LEU A 209 17.60 -5.30 -10.88
CA LEU A 209 17.20 -5.65 -9.53
C LEU A 209 18.43 -5.92 -8.66
N HIS A 210 18.83 -4.92 -7.88
CA HIS A 210 19.87 -5.00 -6.87
C HIS A 210 19.25 -4.75 -5.49
N LEU A 211 18.83 -5.83 -4.83
CA LEU A 211 18.26 -5.77 -3.50
C LEU A 211 19.33 -6.17 -2.47
N PRO A 212 19.59 -5.36 -1.43
CA PRO A 212 20.46 -5.76 -0.33
C PRO A 212 19.86 -6.99 0.35
N VAL A 213 20.66 -8.05 0.51
CA VAL A 213 20.23 -9.30 1.12
C VAL A 213 20.25 -9.12 2.64
N VAL A 214 19.24 -8.46 3.19
CA VAL A 214 19.05 -8.37 4.64
C VAL A 214 18.51 -9.70 5.15
N LYS A 215 19.40 -10.58 5.59
CA LYS A 215 19.04 -11.84 6.25
C LYS A 215 18.53 -11.55 7.66
N ARG A 216 17.25 -11.25 7.81
CA ARG A 216 16.59 -11.26 9.12
C ARG A 216 16.48 -12.72 9.59
N LYS A 217 16.83 -13.03 10.84
CA LYS A 217 16.59 -14.36 11.44
C LYS A 217 15.08 -14.53 11.70
N VAL A 218 14.34 -14.86 10.65
CA VAL A 218 12.90 -15.16 10.67
C VAL A 218 12.71 -16.67 10.78
N LYS A 219 11.88 -17.14 11.72
CA LYS A 219 11.53 -18.56 11.84
C LYS A 219 10.35 -18.85 10.92
N VAL A 220 10.62 -19.42 9.75
CA VAL A 220 9.58 -19.75 8.77
C VAL A 220 8.78 -20.98 9.18
N ASP A 221 7.45 -20.84 9.18
CA ASP A 221 6.53 -21.95 9.38
C ASP A 221 6.36 -22.80 8.11
N TRP A 222 7.35 -23.67 7.88
CA TRP A 222 7.32 -24.64 6.78
C TRP A 222 6.22 -25.68 6.94
N ALA A 223 5.88 -26.04 8.17
CA ALA A 223 4.84 -27.01 8.45
C ALA A 223 3.47 -26.45 8.08
N GLY A 224 3.16 -25.22 8.49
CA GLY A 224 1.93 -24.52 8.09
C GLY A 224 1.80 -24.42 6.57
N ALA A 225 2.89 -24.03 5.89
CA ALA A 225 2.93 -23.93 4.42
C ALA A 225 2.63 -25.26 3.74
N PHE A 226 3.27 -26.33 4.22
CA PHE A 226 3.06 -27.67 3.68
C PHE A 226 1.63 -28.15 3.88
N PHE A 227 1.06 -28.02 5.10
CA PHE A 227 -0.27 -28.53 5.41
C PHE A 227 -1.38 -27.76 4.69
N VAL A 228 -1.29 -26.42 4.56
CA VAL A 228 -2.30 -25.65 3.82
C VAL A 228 -2.27 -25.99 2.33
N THR A 229 -1.09 -26.07 1.73
CA THR A 229 -0.92 -26.45 0.32
C THR A 229 -1.41 -27.89 0.10
N ALA A 230 -1.05 -28.84 0.98
CA ALA A 230 -1.51 -30.22 0.87
C ALA A 230 -3.04 -30.35 1.02
N ALA A 231 -3.64 -29.64 1.97
CA ALA A 231 -5.09 -29.62 2.17
C ALA A 231 -5.83 -29.08 0.94
N VAL A 232 -5.36 -27.95 0.39
CA VAL A 232 -5.93 -27.34 -0.82
C VAL A 232 -5.75 -28.23 -2.03
N CYS A 233 -4.56 -28.80 -2.25
CA CYS A 233 -4.31 -29.73 -3.34
C CYS A 233 -5.21 -30.96 -3.24
N LEU A 234 -5.35 -31.56 -2.06
CA LEU A 234 -6.20 -32.74 -1.87
C LEU A 234 -7.67 -32.41 -2.12
N LEU A 235 -8.16 -31.26 -1.62
CA LEU A 235 -9.52 -30.80 -1.84
C LEU A 235 -9.79 -30.51 -3.33
N LEU A 236 -8.85 -29.88 -4.02
CA LEU A 236 -9.02 -29.57 -5.45
C LEU A 236 -8.88 -30.82 -6.33
N VAL A 237 -7.99 -31.75 -6.00
CA VAL A 237 -7.94 -33.08 -6.65
C VAL A 237 -9.26 -33.83 -6.45
N TRP A 238 -9.85 -33.72 -5.26
CA TRP A 238 -11.16 -34.30 -4.99
C TRP A 238 -12.25 -33.75 -5.93
N VAL A 239 -12.43 -32.43 -5.93
CA VAL A 239 -13.45 -31.78 -6.76
C VAL A 239 -13.25 -32.09 -8.25
N THR A 240 -12.00 -32.19 -8.70
CA THR A 240 -11.71 -32.28 -10.13
C THR A 240 -11.86 -33.69 -10.70
N PHE A 241 -11.81 -34.74 -9.87
CA PHE A 241 -12.06 -36.12 -10.32
C PHE A 241 -13.46 -36.65 -9.97
N ALA A 242 -14.25 -35.90 -9.21
CA ALA A 242 -15.64 -36.22 -8.94
C ALA A 242 -16.46 -36.24 -10.26
N ASP A 243 -17.27 -37.30 -10.43
CA ASP A 243 -18.02 -37.67 -11.64
C ASP A 243 -17.20 -38.08 -12.88
N ASP A 244 -15.86 -38.08 -12.80
CA ASP A 244 -14.99 -38.66 -13.85
C ASP A 244 -14.44 -40.03 -13.40
N LYS A 245 -13.72 -40.07 -12.27
CA LYS A 245 -13.06 -41.29 -11.77
C LYS A 245 -13.82 -41.98 -10.64
N TYR A 246 -14.67 -41.23 -9.95
CA TYR A 246 -15.49 -41.72 -8.84
C TYR A 246 -16.71 -40.83 -8.67
N SER A 247 -17.78 -41.38 -8.07
CA SER A 247 -18.99 -40.62 -7.77
C SER A 247 -18.77 -39.62 -6.63
N TRP A 248 -19.59 -38.56 -6.59
CA TRP A 248 -19.60 -37.62 -5.47
C TRP A 248 -19.76 -38.32 -4.12
N MET A 249 -20.67 -39.29 -4.01
CA MET A 249 -20.87 -40.10 -2.81
C MET A 249 -20.11 -41.43 -2.92
N SER A 250 -18.81 -41.39 -2.64
CA SER A 250 -17.91 -42.55 -2.71
C SER A 250 -16.94 -42.58 -1.52
N TRP A 251 -16.32 -43.74 -1.28
CA TRP A 251 -15.29 -43.86 -0.25
C TRP A 251 -14.04 -43.02 -0.57
N GLN A 252 -13.73 -42.80 -1.86
CA GLN A 252 -12.67 -41.91 -2.31
C GLN A 252 -12.98 -40.47 -1.93
N THR A 253 -14.21 -40.00 -2.14
CA THR A 253 -14.67 -38.70 -1.63
C THR A 253 -14.50 -38.61 -0.11
N ALA A 254 -14.95 -39.62 0.64
CA ALA A 254 -14.80 -39.63 2.09
C ALA A 254 -13.32 -39.57 2.53
N ALA A 255 -12.44 -40.30 1.84
CA ALA A 255 -11.01 -40.31 2.12
C ALA A 255 -10.33 -38.97 1.78
N MET A 256 -10.65 -38.36 0.64
CA MET A 256 -10.02 -37.10 0.23
C MET A 256 -10.57 -35.89 0.98
N VAL A 257 -11.89 -35.81 1.18
CA VAL A 257 -12.52 -34.75 1.98
C VAL A 257 -12.13 -34.90 3.45
N GLY A 258 -12.21 -36.12 3.99
CA GLY A 258 -11.75 -36.42 5.35
C GLY A 258 -10.27 -36.10 5.52
N GLY A 259 -9.42 -36.50 4.57
CA GLY A 259 -8.00 -36.16 4.56
C GLY A 259 -7.74 -34.65 4.48
N ALA A 260 -8.49 -33.91 3.65
CA ALA A 260 -8.36 -32.46 3.54
C ALA A 260 -8.79 -31.74 4.83
N ILE A 261 -9.86 -32.22 5.49
CA ILE A 261 -10.29 -31.75 6.82
C ILE A 261 -9.19 -32.02 7.84
N VAL A 262 -8.63 -33.23 7.90
CA VAL A 262 -7.54 -33.59 8.82
C VAL A 262 -6.31 -32.72 8.58
N LEU A 263 -5.88 -32.54 7.33
CA LEU A 263 -4.74 -31.67 6.99
C LEU A 263 -5.01 -30.21 7.37
N THR A 264 -6.24 -29.73 7.19
CA THR A 264 -6.66 -28.38 7.59
C THR A 264 -6.63 -28.24 9.11
N LEU A 265 -7.11 -29.24 9.87
CA LEU A 265 -7.04 -29.23 11.33
C LEU A 265 -5.59 -29.24 11.83
N ILE A 266 -4.72 -30.04 11.21
CA ILE A 266 -3.28 -30.04 11.52
C ILE A 266 -2.66 -28.69 11.19
N PHE A 267 -2.99 -28.10 10.03
CA PHE A 267 -2.59 -26.75 9.67
C PHE A 267 -3.00 -25.74 10.76
N LEU A 268 -4.26 -25.72 11.18
CA LEU A 268 -4.74 -24.80 12.22
C LEU A 268 -4.00 -24.99 13.55
N LEU A 269 -3.68 -26.23 13.94
CA LEU A 269 -2.91 -26.52 15.15
C LEU A 269 -1.47 -26.03 15.05
N VAL A 270 -0.80 -26.25 13.91
CA VAL A 270 0.58 -25.77 13.65
C VAL A 270 0.62 -24.25 13.62
N GLU A 271 -0.28 -23.64 12.84
CA GLU A 271 -0.37 -22.20 12.63
C GLU A 271 -0.69 -21.46 13.94
N SER A 272 -1.50 -22.06 14.83
CA SER A 272 -1.80 -21.49 16.15
C SER A 272 -0.61 -21.42 17.10
N LYS A 273 0.43 -22.25 16.87
CA LYS A 273 1.65 -22.33 17.67
C LYS A 273 2.85 -21.67 17.00
N ALA A 274 2.75 -21.36 15.71
CA ALA A 274 3.82 -20.76 14.94
C ALA A 274 4.14 -19.34 15.42
N SER A 275 5.42 -19.00 15.54
CA SER A 275 5.86 -17.65 15.91
C SER A 275 5.63 -16.63 14.80
N GLU A 276 5.68 -17.06 13.53
CA GLU A 276 5.48 -16.22 12.35
C GLU A 276 4.56 -16.92 11.34
N PRO A 277 3.24 -16.99 11.63
CA PRO A 277 2.25 -17.66 10.78
C PRO A 277 2.20 -17.10 9.34
N ILE A 278 1.78 -17.91 8.38
CA ILE A 278 1.43 -17.52 7.00
C ILE A 278 0.10 -16.78 6.97
N ILE A 279 -0.91 -17.33 7.63
CA ILE A 279 -2.25 -16.79 7.79
C ILE A 279 -2.47 -16.62 9.29
N PRO A 280 -2.14 -15.45 9.86
CA PRO A 280 -2.30 -15.25 11.30
C PRO A 280 -3.76 -15.46 11.70
N LEU A 281 -4.05 -16.59 12.39
CA LEU A 281 -5.42 -16.99 12.71
C LEU A 281 -6.18 -15.94 13.55
N ARG A 282 -5.42 -15.10 14.28
CA ARG A 282 -5.93 -13.93 14.99
C ARG A 282 -6.69 -12.95 14.09
N LEU A 283 -6.36 -12.87 12.79
CA LEU A 283 -7.05 -12.00 11.83
C LEU A 283 -8.52 -12.41 11.65
N PHE A 284 -8.84 -13.71 11.72
CA PHE A 284 -10.22 -14.18 11.61
C PHE A 284 -11.08 -13.88 12.84
N ARG A 285 -10.48 -13.39 13.94
CA ARG A 285 -11.22 -12.82 15.07
C ARG A 285 -11.90 -11.50 14.66
N ASN A 286 -11.35 -10.78 13.69
CA ASN A 286 -12.01 -9.63 13.09
C ASN A 286 -13.07 -10.10 12.10
N ARG A 287 -14.35 -9.91 12.46
CA ARG A 287 -15.50 -10.31 11.63
C ARG A 287 -15.42 -9.74 10.21
N THR A 288 -14.86 -8.55 10.01
CA THR A 288 -14.72 -7.95 8.66
C THR A 288 -13.78 -8.75 7.78
N ILE A 289 -12.65 -9.21 8.31
CA ILE A 289 -11.66 -10.01 7.56
C ILE A 289 -12.25 -11.37 7.18
N THR A 290 -12.96 -12.01 8.12
CA THR A 290 -13.62 -13.31 7.89
C THR A 290 -14.71 -13.21 6.83
N LEU A 291 -15.61 -12.22 6.95
CA LEU A 291 -16.67 -12.00 5.97
C LEU A 291 -16.11 -11.57 4.62
N ALA A 292 -15.06 -10.75 4.59
CA ALA A 292 -14.44 -10.31 3.34
C ALA A 292 -13.75 -11.47 2.61
N SER A 293 -13.06 -12.35 3.34
CA SER A 293 -12.42 -13.56 2.79
C SER A 293 -13.47 -14.54 2.24
N LEU A 294 -14.57 -14.75 2.98
CA LEU A 294 -15.69 -15.60 2.55
C LEU A 294 -16.41 -15.01 1.33
N ALA A 295 -16.68 -13.71 1.30
CA ALA A 295 -17.23 -13.04 0.12
C ALA A 295 -16.28 -13.14 -1.09
N SER A 296 -14.97 -13.04 -0.87
CA SER A 296 -13.97 -13.15 -1.94
C SER A 296 -13.94 -14.54 -2.57
N LEU A 297 -14.12 -15.60 -1.77
CA LEU A 297 -14.29 -16.97 -2.26
C LEU A 297 -15.44 -17.06 -3.28
N PHE A 298 -16.61 -16.52 -2.93
CA PHE A 298 -17.79 -16.53 -3.82
C PHE A 298 -17.61 -15.66 -5.07
N VAL A 299 -16.99 -14.49 -4.93
CA VAL A 299 -16.61 -13.64 -6.09
C VAL A 299 -15.64 -14.38 -7.00
N GLY A 300 -14.73 -15.18 -6.45
CA GLY A 300 -13.81 -16.03 -7.21
C GLY A 300 -14.54 -17.04 -8.11
N ILE A 301 -15.53 -17.75 -7.56
CA ILE A 301 -16.37 -18.69 -8.32
C ILE A 301 -17.08 -17.96 -9.47
N ALA A 302 -17.71 -16.82 -9.17
CA ALA A 302 -18.45 -16.03 -10.15
C ALA A 302 -17.56 -15.47 -11.27
N MET A 303 -16.41 -14.90 -10.90
CA MET A 303 -15.48 -14.26 -11.82
C MET A 303 -14.98 -15.25 -12.88
N PHE A 304 -14.52 -16.43 -12.45
CA PHE A 304 -13.96 -17.41 -13.37
C PHE A 304 -15.01 -18.13 -14.22
N ALA A 305 -16.26 -18.25 -13.74
CA ALA A 305 -17.35 -18.76 -14.56
C ALA A 305 -17.56 -17.92 -15.83
N GLY A 306 -17.55 -16.58 -15.70
CA GLY A 306 -17.68 -15.70 -16.85
C GLY A 306 -16.54 -15.84 -17.84
N THR A 307 -15.29 -15.66 -17.38
CA THR A 307 -14.13 -15.68 -18.28
C THR A 307 -13.92 -17.02 -19.00
N VAL A 308 -14.23 -18.15 -18.35
CA VAL A 308 -14.05 -19.47 -18.97
C VAL A 308 -15.19 -19.80 -19.93
N TYR A 309 -16.45 -19.64 -19.50
CA TYR A 309 -17.59 -20.16 -20.26
C TYR A 309 -18.13 -19.20 -21.34
N PHE A 310 -17.79 -17.90 -21.32
CA PHE A 310 -18.15 -17.02 -22.44
C PHE A 310 -17.46 -17.40 -23.74
N SER A 311 -16.18 -17.79 -23.67
CA SER A 311 -15.44 -18.29 -24.82
C SER A 311 -16.16 -19.49 -25.44
N GLN A 312 -16.51 -20.46 -24.59
CA GLN A 312 -17.22 -21.66 -25.03
C GLN A 312 -18.60 -21.34 -25.61
N TYR A 313 -19.31 -20.38 -25.04
CA TYR A 313 -20.62 -19.94 -25.54
C TYR A 313 -20.54 -19.31 -26.92
N PHE A 314 -19.64 -18.34 -27.13
CA PHE A 314 -19.57 -17.65 -28.41
C PHE A 314 -19.06 -18.57 -29.53
N GLN A 315 -18.19 -19.52 -29.21
CA GLN A 315 -17.64 -20.43 -30.22
C GLN A 315 -18.58 -21.62 -30.47
N LEU A 316 -19.01 -22.33 -29.42
CA LEU A 316 -19.79 -23.58 -29.56
C LEU A 316 -21.31 -23.39 -29.57
N ALA A 317 -21.86 -22.28 -29.05
CA ALA A 317 -23.31 -22.03 -29.11
C ALA A 317 -23.69 -20.98 -30.16
N ARG A 318 -22.76 -20.12 -30.59
CA ARG A 318 -23.04 -18.98 -31.48
C ARG A 318 -22.31 -18.99 -32.80
N ASP A 319 -21.47 -19.99 -33.01
CA ASP A 319 -20.69 -20.11 -34.21
C ASP A 319 -19.92 -18.80 -34.52
N LYS A 320 -19.04 -18.42 -33.59
CA LYS A 320 -18.16 -17.26 -33.73
C LYS A 320 -16.72 -17.74 -33.69
N SER A 321 -15.87 -17.10 -34.49
CA SER A 321 -14.44 -17.37 -34.43
C SER A 321 -13.85 -16.99 -33.06
N PRO A 322 -12.73 -17.59 -32.64
CA PRO A 322 -11.95 -17.17 -31.48
C PRO A 322 -11.73 -15.66 -31.37
N THR A 323 -11.41 -14.94 -32.46
CA THR A 323 -11.28 -13.46 -32.46
C THR A 323 -12.60 -12.80 -32.08
N MET A 324 -13.70 -13.19 -32.72
CA MET A 324 -15.01 -12.60 -32.47
C MET A 324 -15.51 -12.91 -31.06
N SER A 325 -15.23 -14.10 -30.53
CA SER A 325 -15.47 -14.44 -29.12
C SER A 325 -14.76 -13.45 -28.19
N GLY A 326 -13.47 -13.18 -28.42
CA GLY A 326 -12.72 -12.17 -27.66
C GLY A 326 -13.35 -10.78 -27.73
N VAL A 327 -13.67 -10.31 -28.95
CA VAL A 327 -14.29 -8.99 -29.16
C VAL A 327 -15.66 -8.91 -28.47
N MET A 328 -16.45 -9.98 -28.49
CA MET A 328 -17.77 -10.03 -27.87
C MET A 328 -17.73 -10.01 -26.34
N THR A 329 -16.60 -10.33 -25.71
CA THR A 329 -16.44 -10.26 -24.24
C THR A 329 -16.05 -8.87 -23.71
N ILE A 330 -15.76 -7.91 -24.60
CA ILE A 330 -15.39 -6.53 -24.23
C ILE A 330 -16.37 -5.88 -23.23
N PRO A 331 -17.71 -6.02 -23.34
CA PRO A 331 -18.63 -5.40 -22.37
C PRO A 331 -18.38 -5.80 -20.91
N MET A 332 -18.06 -7.08 -20.65
CA MET A 332 -17.71 -7.55 -19.30
C MET A 332 -16.43 -6.87 -18.81
N ILE A 333 -15.40 -6.86 -19.65
CA ILE A 333 -14.09 -6.30 -19.32
C ILE A 333 -14.19 -4.78 -19.11
N GLY A 334 -14.96 -4.09 -19.96
CA GLY A 334 -15.26 -2.67 -19.83
C GLY A 334 -16.00 -2.36 -18.53
N GLY A 335 -17.03 -3.14 -18.17
CA GLY A 335 -17.72 -3.03 -16.90
C GLY A 335 -16.78 -3.22 -15.70
N LEU A 336 -15.92 -4.23 -15.74
CA LEU A 336 -14.89 -4.50 -14.71
C LEU A 336 -13.92 -3.33 -14.55
N PHE A 337 -13.41 -2.79 -15.66
CA PHE A 337 -12.44 -1.70 -15.65
C PHE A 337 -13.05 -0.37 -15.18
N VAL A 338 -14.22 -0.02 -15.71
CA VAL A 338 -14.94 1.22 -15.37
C VAL A 338 -15.31 1.20 -13.89
N SER A 339 -15.93 0.13 -13.40
CA SER A 339 -16.34 0.05 -12.00
C SER A 339 -15.16 0.10 -11.02
N SER A 340 -14.08 -0.64 -11.27
CA SER A 340 -12.92 -0.65 -10.38
C SER A 340 -12.25 0.72 -10.32
N THR A 341 -12.12 1.40 -11.46
CA THR A 341 -11.52 2.73 -11.54
C THR A 341 -12.40 3.80 -10.89
N LEU A 342 -13.69 3.87 -11.26
CA LEU A 342 -14.61 4.89 -10.74
C LEU A 342 -14.87 4.71 -9.24
N SER A 343 -15.12 3.48 -8.80
CA SER A 343 -15.34 3.22 -7.37
C SER A 343 -14.08 3.56 -6.57
N GLY A 344 -12.87 3.21 -7.04
CA GLY A 344 -11.63 3.59 -6.38
C GLY A 344 -11.45 5.10 -6.23
N ILE A 345 -11.65 5.88 -7.30
CA ILE A 345 -11.55 7.35 -7.27
C ILE A 345 -12.58 7.96 -6.32
N ILE A 346 -13.85 7.53 -6.40
CA ILE A 346 -14.93 8.09 -5.59
C ILE A 346 -14.76 7.71 -4.13
N ILE A 347 -14.36 6.47 -3.82
CA ILE A 347 -14.09 6.02 -2.45
C ILE A 347 -12.94 6.82 -1.85
N THR A 348 -11.87 7.06 -2.62
CA THR A 348 -10.74 7.87 -2.18
C THR A 348 -11.17 9.30 -1.82
N LYS A 349 -12.10 9.89 -2.59
CA LYS A 349 -12.63 11.24 -2.33
C LYS A 349 -13.65 11.29 -1.18
N THR A 350 -14.52 10.29 -1.08
CA THR A 350 -15.69 10.33 -0.19
C THR A 350 -15.48 9.59 1.14
N GLY A 351 -14.49 8.72 1.22
CA GLY A 351 -14.25 7.86 2.38
C GLY A 351 -15.22 6.67 2.51
N LYS A 352 -16.26 6.59 1.66
CA LYS A 352 -17.40 5.67 1.80
C LYS A 352 -17.29 4.51 0.82
N TRP A 353 -16.94 3.33 1.29
CA TRP A 353 -16.69 2.14 0.46
C TRP A 353 -17.80 1.09 0.54
N LYS A 354 -18.58 1.02 1.63
CA LYS A 354 -19.57 -0.06 1.80
C LYS A 354 -20.65 -0.02 0.74
N ARG A 355 -21.12 1.17 0.33
CA ARG A 355 -22.16 1.31 -0.70
C ARG A 355 -21.73 0.73 -2.05
N TRP A 356 -20.47 0.92 -2.42
CA TRP A 356 -19.90 0.37 -3.65
C TRP A 356 -19.76 -1.15 -3.58
N LEU A 357 -19.33 -1.68 -2.43
CA LEU A 357 -19.26 -3.13 -2.22
C LEU A 357 -20.66 -3.79 -2.35
N LEU A 358 -21.69 -3.18 -1.75
CA LEU A 358 -23.06 -3.69 -1.82
C LEU A 358 -23.65 -3.57 -3.23
N ALA A 359 -23.46 -2.42 -3.89
CA ALA A 359 -23.87 -2.24 -5.28
C ALA A 359 -23.21 -3.29 -6.19
N GLY A 360 -21.92 -3.55 -5.99
CA GLY A 360 -21.19 -4.60 -6.69
C GLY A 360 -21.80 -5.99 -6.51
N GLY A 361 -22.18 -6.36 -5.29
CA GLY A 361 -22.82 -7.66 -5.03
C GLY A 361 -24.20 -7.80 -5.66
N VAL A 362 -25.00 -6.73 -5.68
CA VAL A 362 -26.29 -6.70 -6.41
C VAL A 362 -26.07 -6.85 -7.90
N LEU A 363 -25.17 -6.06 -8.49
CA LEU A 363 -24.88 -6.07 -9.93
C LEU A 363 -24.30 -7.42 -10.39
N LEU A 364 -23.42 -8.03 -9.59
CA LEU A 364 -22.86 -9.35 -9.89
C LEU A 364 -23.96 -10.42 -9.89
N THR A 365 -24.78 -10.45 -8.84
CA THR A 365 -25.87 -11.43 -8.71
C THR A 365 -26.91 -11.26 -9.80
N ALA A 366 -27.31 -10.01 -10.08
CA ALA A 366 -28.27 -9.68 -11.14
C ALA A 366 -27.69 -10.01 -12.52
N GLY A 367 -26.43 -9.70 -12.80
CA GLY A 367 -25.75 -10.02 -14.04
C GLY A 367 -25.73 -11.52 -14.31
N LEU A 368 -25.34 -12.32 -13.31
CA LEU A 368 -25.36 -13.79 -13.40
C LEU A 368 -26.79 -14.35 -13.56
N GLY A 369 -27.75 -13.83 -12.81
CA GLY A 369 -29.15 -14.21 -12.92
C GLY A 369 -29.72 -13.91 -14.31
N LEU A 370 -29.40 -12.76 -14.89
CA LEU A 370 -29.81 -12.40 -16.25
C LEU A 370 -29.08 -13.26 -17.31
N LEU A 371 -27.79 -13.54 -17.12
CA LEU A 371 -27.05 -14.47 -17.98
C LEU A 371 -27.66 -15.87 -17.99
N SER A 372 -28.32 -16.31 -16.91
CA SER A 372 -29.03 -17.61 -16.93
C SER A 372 -30.19 -17.70 -17.94
N THR A 373 -30.67 -16.55 -18.43
CA THR A 373 -31.72 -16.49 -19.45
C THR A 373 -31.18 -16.59 -20.88
N MET A 374 -29.86 -16.55 -21.05
CA MET A 374 -29.24 -16.60 -22.37
C MET A 374 -29.55 -17.92 -23.08
N ARG A 375 -29.74 -17.84 -24.39
CA ARG A 375 -29.92 -18.96 -25.30
C ARG A 375 -29.10 -18.71 -26.56
N TYR A 376 -28.89 -19.76 -27.34
CA TYR A 376 -28.07 -19.70 -28.57
C TYR A 376 -28.57 -18.65 -29.59
N ASP A 377 -29.84 -18.25 -29.53
CA ASP A 377 -30.50 -17.30 -30.43
C ASP A 377 -30.70 -15.89 -29.83
N THR A 378 -30.35 -15.66 -28.56
CA THR A 378 -30.58 -14.38 -27.88
C THR A 378 -29.90 -13.19 -28.63
N PRO A 379 -30.49 -11.99 -28.70
CA PRO A 379 -29.79 -10.88 -29.33
C PRO A 379 -28.53 -10.48 -28.52
N TYR A 380 -27.39 -10.28 -29.20
CA TYR A 380 -26.10 -10.00 -28.54
C TYR A 380 -26.15 -8.81 -27.56
N TRP A 381 -26.91 -7.76 -27.87
CA TRP A 381 -26.99 -6.58 -27.01
C TRP A 381 -27.56 -6.90 -25.60
N HIS A 382 -28.46 -7.88 -25.46
CA HIS A 382 -28.93 -8.33 -24.15
C HIS A 382 -27.76 -8.95 -23.37
N ILE A 383 -27.01 -9.84 -24.00
CA ILE A 383 -25.86 -10.51 -23.41
C ILE A 383 -24.77 -9.50 -23.06
N ALA A 384 -24.53 -8.51 -23.92
CA ALA A 384 -23.59 -7.42 -23.68
C ALA A 384 -23.95 -6.63 -22.42
N ILE A 385 -25.23 -6.31 -22.20
CA ILE A 385 -25.69 -5.65 -20.98
C ILE A 385 -25.48 -6.56 -19.77
N PHE A 386 -25.86 -7.84 -19.85
CA PHE A 386 -25.73 -8.77 -18.72
C PHE A 386 -24.26 -9.00 -18.34
N MET A 387 -23.38 -9.10 -19.34
CA MET A 387 -21.92 -9.13 -19.20
C MET A 387 -21.39 -7.86 -18.56
N ALA A 388 -21.86 -6.68 -19.00
CA ALA A 388 -21.45 -5.41 -18.40
C ALA A 388 -21.87 -5.31 -16.92
N LEU A 389 -23.08 -5.76 -16.56
CA LEU A 389 -23.55 -5.81 -15.17
C LEU A 389 -22.68 -6.75 -14.32
N MET A 390 -22.38 -7.95 -14.84
CA MET A 390 -21.46 -8.88 -14.18
C MET A 390 -20.07 -8.24 -13.98
N GLY A 391 -19.51 -7.63 -15.03
CA GLY A 391 -18.23 -6.93 -14.98
C GLY A 391 -18.20 -5.81 -13.95
N LEU A 392 -19.22 -4.93 -13.97
CA LEU A 392 -19.39 -3.87 -12.97
C LEU A 392 -19.43 -4.44 -11.55
N GLY A 393 -20.17 -5.54 -11.35
CA GLY A 393 -20.26 -6.24 -10.08
C GLY A 393 -18.91 -6.74 -9.58
N VAL A 394 -18.18 -7.50 -10.42
CA VAL A 394 -16.84 -7.99 -10.08
C VAL A 394 -15.90 -6.83 -9.76
N GLY A 395 -15.88 -5.77 -10.56
CA GLY A 395 -14.91 -4.68 -10.39
C GLY A 395 -15.15 -3.84 -9.15
N MET A 396 -16.41 -3.59 -8.78
CA MET A 396 -16.75 -2.94 -7.50
C MET A 396 -16.42 -3.82 -6.30
N MET A 397 -16.55 -5.14 -6.39
CA MET A 397 -16.26 -6.02 -5.24
C MET A 397 -14.77 -6.29 -5.09
N MET A 398 -14.05 -6.48 -6.19
CA MET A 398 -12.68 -7.02 -6.19
C MET A 398 -11.71 -6.17 -5.36
N GLN A 399 -11.68 -4.85 -5.59
CA GLN A 399 -10.79 -3.98 -4.82
C GLN A 399 -11.34 -3.64 -3.43
N ASN A 400 -12.67 -3.53 -3.29
CA ASN A 400 -13.27 -3.09 -2.03
C ASN A 400 -13.18 -4.15 -0.91
N LEU A 401 -13.21 -5.44 -1.25
CA LEU A 401 -12.99 -6.52 -0.28
C LEU A 401 -11.55 -6.54 0.26
N VAL A 402 -10.57 -6.20 -0.59
CA VAL A 402 -9.18 -6.06 -0.17
C VAL A 402 -9.02 -4.81 0.68
N LEU A 403 -9.55 -3.67 0.21
CA LEU A 403 -9.47 -2.39 0.89
C LEU A 403 -10.08 -2.44 2.31
N CYS A 404 -11.27 -3.02 2.46
CA CYS A 404 -11.91 -3.10 3.78
C CYS A 404 -11.12 -3.98 4.75
N THR A 405 -10.43 -5.00 4.25
CA THR A 405 -9.58 -5.88 5.05
C THR A 405 -8.30 -5.15 5.47
N GLN A 406 -7.68 -4.44 4.53
CA GLN A 406 -6.49 -3.62 4.77
C GLN A 406 -6.74 -2.51 5.81
N ASN A 407 -7.94 -1.90 5.80
CA ASN A 407 -8.31 -0.85 6.77
C ASN A 407 -8.48 -1.36 8.22
N GLN A 408 -8.57 -2.68 8.40
CA GLN A 408 -8.89 -3.30 9.69
C GLN A 408 -7.68 -3.86 10.43
N VAL A 409 -6.51 -3.82 9.81
CA VAL A 409 -5.29 -4.41 10.35
C VAL A 409 -4.23 -3.35 10.63
N GLU A 410 -3.27 -3.71 11.46
CA GLU A 410 -2.06 -2.91 11.68
C GLU A 410 -1.15 -2.97 10.46
N PRO A 411 -0.26 -1.97 10.27
CA PRO A 411 0.67 -1.94 9.14
C PRO A 411 1.54 -3.20 8.99
N SER A 412 1.85 -3.88 10.10
CA SER A 412 2.59 -5.13 10.17
C SER A 412 1.85 -6.32 9.53
N ASP A 413 0.52 -6.34 9.63
CA ASP A 413 -0.35 -7.44 9.16
C ASP A 413 -1.00 -7.15 7.79
N LEU A 414 -0.76 -5.97 7.19
CA LEU A 414 -1.36 -5.51 5.93
C LEU A 414 -1.17 -6.50 4.77
N GLY A 415 0.04 -7.04 4.64
CA GLY A 415 0.39 -8.01 3.60
C GLY A 415 -0.36 -9.33 3.77
N SER A 416 -0.36 -9.90 4.98
CA SER A 416 -1.03 -11.15 5.32
C SER A 416 -2.55 -11.05 5.17
N ALA A 417 -3.14 -9.91 5.51
CA ALA A 417 -4.57 -9.68 5.38
C ALA A 417 -5.01 -9.64 3.90
N SER A 418 -4.28 -8.89 3.06
CA SER A 418 -4.55 -8.80 1.63
C SER A 418 -4.34 -10.11 0.88
N SER A 419 -3.29 -10.86 1.25
CA SER A 419 -2.99 -12.16 0.65
C SER A 419 -4.04 -13.20 1.03
N THR A 420 -4.57 -13.18 2.26
CA THR A 420 -5.64 -14.08 2.70
C THR A 420 -6.89 -13.93 1.84
N VAL A 421 -7.37 -12.69 1.62
CA VAL A 421 -8.54 -12.42 0.75
C VAL A 421 -8.29 -12.92 -0.67
N THR A 422 -7.08 -12.68 -1.20
CA THR A 422 -6.69 -13.14 -2.55
C THR A 422 -6.60 -14.66 -2.66
N PHE A 423 -6.09 -15.33 -1.62
CA PHE A 423 -5.98 -16.78 -1.56
C PHE A 423 -7.37 -17.43 -1.59
N PHE A 424 -8.31 -16.98 -0.76
CA PHE A 424 -9.69 -17.48 -0.78
C PHE A 424 -10.38 -17.22 -2.13
N ARG A 425 -10.17 -16.04 -2.73
CA ARG A 425 -10.68 -15.76 -4.08
C ARG A 425 -10.15 -16.72 -5.13
N SER A 426 -8.86 -16.99 -5.12
CA SER A 426 -8.22 -17.90 -6.09
C SER A 426 -8.67 -19.35 -5.86
N LEU A 427 -8.80 -19.77 -4.60
CA LEU A 427 -9.36 -21.06 -4.21
C LEU A 427 -10.80 -21.23 -4.72
N GLY A 428 -11.62 -20.19 -4.56
CA GLY A 428 -13.00 -20.16 -5.07
C GLY A 428 -13.05 -20.28 -6.58
N GLY A 429 -12.17 -19.58 -7.29
CA GLY A 429 -12.02 -19.74 -8.74
C GLY A 429 -11.66 -21.18 -9.14
N ALA A 430 -10.68 -21.78 -8.48
CA ALA A 430 -10.23 -23.15 -8.78
C ALA A 430 -11.34 -24.18 -8.55
N VAL A 431 -11.99 -24.14 -7.38
CA VAL A 431 -13.14 -25.02 -7.07
C VAL A 431 -14.29 -24.75 -8.04
N GLY A 432 -14.61 -23.48 -8.30
CA GLY A 432 -15.70 -23.06 -9.17
C GLY A 432 -15.57 -23.63 -10.57
N VAL A 433 -14.44 -23.44 -11.24
CA VAL A 433 -14.24 -23.95 -12.61
C VAL A 433 -14.30 -25.48 -12.65
N SER A 434 -13.74 -26.18 -11.65
CA SER A 434 -13.80 -27.66 -11.60
C SER A 434 -15.24 -28.17 -11.43
N VAL A 435 -16.00 -27.66 -10.45
CA VAL A 435 -17.40 -28.07 -10.21
C VAL A 435 -18.26 -27.74 -11.42
N LEU A 436 -18.18 -26.49 -11.90
CA LEU A 436 -19.03 -26.02 -12.99
C LEU A 436 -18.69 -26.71 -14.32
N GLY A 437 -17.45 -27.15 -14.54
CA GLY A 437 -17.08 -27.94 -15.71
C GLY A 437 -17.74 -29.32 -15.74
N SER A 438 -17.79 -30.00 -14.59
CA SER A 438 -18.51 -31.28 -14.44
C SER A 438 -20.02 -31.10 -14.62
N VAL A 439 -20.60 -30.07 -13.97
CA VAL A 439 -22.02 -29.72 -14.14
C VAL A 439 -22.32 -29.43 -15.61
N MET A 440 -21.49 -28.64 -16.28
CA MET A 440 -21.66 -28.28 -17.70
C MET A 440 -21.72 -29.52 -18.59
N SER A 441 -20.75 -30.44 -18.43
CA SER A 441 -20.72 -31.68 -19.20
C SER A 441 -22.03 -32.46 -19.04
N THR A 442 -22.50 -32.59 -17.80
CA THR A 442 -23.74 -33.32 -17.49
C THR A 442 -24.97 -32.63 -18.08
N ARG A 443 -25.06 -31.29 -18.00
CA ARG A 443 -26.19 -30.52 -18.54
C ARG A 443 -26.24 -30.57 -20.07
N ILE A 444 -25.10 -30.42 -20.74
CA ILE A 444 -25.03 -30.53 -22.21
C ILE A 444 -25.48 -31.94 -22.65
N SER A 445 -24.95 -32.99 -22.03
CA SER A 445 -25.36 -34.36 -22.32
C SER A 445 -26.86 -34.59 -22.06
N HIS A 446 -27.40 -34.02 -20.98
CA HIS A 446 -28.83 -34.10 -20.67
C HIS A 446 -29.68 -33.44 -21.77
N TYR A 447 -29.43 -32.17 -22.10
CA TYR A 447 -30.22 -31.47 -23.13
C TYR A 447 -30.09 -32.09 -24.51
N ALA A 448 -28.88 -32.50 -24.89
CA ALA A 448 -28.67 -33.18 -26.15
C ALA A 448 -29.47 -34.48 -26.21
N THR A 449 -29.39 -35.33 -25.19
CA THR A 449 -30.13 -36.61 -25.14
C THR A 449 -31.64 -36.41 -25.13
N ASP A 450 -32.13 -35.43 -24.37
CA ASP A 450 -33.56 -35.13 -24.26
C ASP A 450 -34.16 -34.61 -25.58
N THR A 451 -33.39 -33.82 -26.32
CA THR A 451 -33.83 -33.22 -27.60
C THR A 451 -33.45 -34.03 -28.84
N ILE A 452 -32.68 -35.12 -28.71
CA ILE A 452 -32.25 -35.95 -29.86
C ILE A 452 -33.43 -36.52 -30.65
N GLY A 453 -34.59 -36.71 -30.01
CA GLY A 453 -35.82 -37.15 -30.66
C GLY A 453 -36.38 -36.17 -31.69
N GLN A 454 -36.01 -34.89 -31.60
CA GLN A 454 -36.41 -33.82 -32.52
C GLN A 454 -35.66 -33.90 -33.86
N LEU A 455 -34.51 -34.58 -33.89
CA LEU A 455 -33.77 -34.86 -35.12
C LEU A 455 -34.48 -35.94 -35.95
N LYS A 456 -34.31 -35.88 -37.27
CA LYS A 456 -34.78 -36.92 -38.17
C LYS A 456 -34.10 -38.27 -37.85
N PRO A 457 -34.75 -39.40 -38.10
CA PRO A 457 -34.17 -40.73 -37.81
C PRO A 457 -32.78 -40.96 -38.43
N GLU A 458 -32.53 -40.40 -39.61
CA GLU A 458 -31.24 -40.45 -40.32
C GLU A 458 -30.10 -39.69 -39.57
N ASP A 459 -30.42 -38.56 -38.95
CA ASP A 459 -29.46 -37.70 -38.24
C ASP A 459 -29.20 -38.18 -36.80
N ARG A 460 -30.11 -38.96 -36.20
CA ARG A 460 -29.99 -39.44 -34.80
C ARG A 460 -28.77 -40.33 -34.57
N MET A 461 -28.42 -41.19 -35.53
CA MET A 461 -27.24 -42.05 -35.40
C MET A 461 -25.94 -41.24 -35.45
N ALA A 462 -25.87 -40.24 -36.31
CA ALA A 462 -24.72 -39.33 -36.40
C ALA A 462 -24.61 -38.44 -35.16
N ALA A 463 -25.74 -37.90 -34.68
CA ALA A 463 -25.82 -37.13 -33.44
C ALA A 463 -25.43 -37.97 -32.21
N GLY A 464 -25.89 -39.23 -32.13
CA GLY A 464 -25.52 -40.15 -31.06
C GLY A 464 -24.02 -40.50 -31.04
N LYS A 465 -23.39 -40.62 -32.22
CA LYS A 465 -21.92 -40.79 -32.33
C LYS A 465 -21.17 -39.53 -31.92
N ALA A 466 -21.64 -38.35 -32.34
CA ALA A 466 -21.05 -37.07 -31.96
C ALA A 466 -21.11 -36.85 -30.44
N LEU A 467 -22.21 -37.26 -29.80
CA LEU A 467 -22.38 -37.16 -28.34
C LEU A 467 -21.62 -38.24 -27.56
N GLY A 468 -21.52 -39.45 -28.11
CA GLY A 468 -20.87 -40.61 -27.47
C GLY A 468 -19.34 -40.62 -27.53
N SER A 469 -18.71 -39.74 -28.32
CA SER A 469 -17.25 -39.65 -28.44
C SER A 469 -16.57 -39.07 -27.19
N GLY A 470 -17.32 -38.35 -26.34
CA GLY A 470 -16.78 -37.63 -25.19
C GLY A 470 -15.84 -36.47 -25.54
N GLN A 471 -15.64 -36.20 -26.84
CA GLN A 471 -14.83 -35.11 -27.37
C GLN A 471 -15.68 -33.86 -27.61
N ILE A 472 -15.06 -32.69 -27.62
CA ILE A 472 -15.73 -31.46 -28.08
C ILE A 472 -15.93 -31.59 -29.59
N PRO A 473 -17.17 -31.60 -30.11
CA PRO A 473 -17.40 -31.81 -31.54
C PRO A 473 -16.92 -30.62 -32.36
N ASP A 474 -16.33 -30.91 -33.52
CA ASP A 474 -16.01 -29.89 -34.51
C ASP A 474 -17.30 -29.44 -35.21
N MET A 475 -17.72 -28.21 -34.92
CA MET A 475 -19.00 -27.66 -35.37
C MET A 475 -19.04 -27.43 -36.88
N ASP A 476 -17.89 -27.23 -37.53
CA ASP A 476 -17.81 -26.95 -38.96
C ASP A 476 -17.99 -28.19 -39.82
N LEU A 477 -17.72 -29.37 -39.25
CA LEU A 477 -17.88 -30.66 -39.92
C LEU A 477 -19.29 -31.24 -39.77
N LEU A 478 -20.15 -30.63 -38.94
CA LEU A 478 -21.49 -31.14 -38.67
C LEU A 478 -22.53 -30.62 -39.68
N PRO A 479 -23.43 -31.50 -40.17
CA PRO A 479 -24.60 -31.07 -40.95
C PRO A 479 -25.45 -30.05 -40.16
N ALA A 480 -26.02 -29.07 -40.86
CA ALA A 480 -26.78 -27.97 -40.24
C ALA A 480 -27.85 -28.39 -39.20
N PRO A 481 -28.62 -29.49 -39.39
CA PRO A 481 -29.57 -29.95 -38.37
C PRO A 481 -28.90 -30.43 -37.08
N ILE A 482 -27.77 -31.13 -37.18
CA ILE A 482 -27.02 -31.65 -36.02
C ILE A 482 -26.27 -30.49 -35.35
N ARG A 483 -25.70 -29.57 -36.13
CA ARG A 483 -25.03 -28.36 -35.64
C ARG A 483 -25.97 -27.52 -34.77
N SER A 484 -27.13 -27.13 -35.32
CA SER A 484 -28.11 -26.29 -34.61
C SER A 484 -28.69 -26.95 -33.35
N TRP A 485 -28.90 -28.27 -33.39
CA TRP A 485 -29.29 -29.04 -32.21
C TRP A 485 -28.24 -29.00 -31.11
N LEU A 486 -26.97 -29.20 -31.47
CA LEU A 486 -25.86 -29.18 -30.51
C LEU A 486 -25.58 -27.76 -29.99
N GLU A 487 -25.62 -26.74 -30.84
CA GLU A 487 -25.53 -25.31 -30.45
C GLU A 487 -26.61 -24.95 -29.42
N SER A 488 -27.83 -25.44 -29.60
CA SER A 488 -28.92 -25.26 -28.63
C SER A 488 -28.63 -25.94 -27.30
N ALA A 489 -28.07 -27.16 -27.31
CA ALA A 489 -27.67 -27.88 -26.11
C ALA A 489 -26.55 -27.16 -25.35
N TYR A 490 -25.54 -26.63 -26.04
CA TYR A 490 -24.51 -25.77 -25.45
C TYR A 490 -25.10 -24.47 -24.90
N GLY A 491 -26.01 -23.82 -25.64
CA GLY A 491 -26.69 -22.61 -25.21
C GLY A 491 -27.44 -22.80 -23.89
N HIS A 492 -28.20 -23.89 -23.75
CA HIS A 492 -28.91 -24.21 -22.50
C HIS A 492 -27.96 -24.65 -21.37
N GLY A 493 -26.98 -25.52 -21.68
CA GLY A 493 -26.01 -25.99 -20.69
C GLY A 493 -25.21 -24.85 -20.07
N ILE A 494 -24.75 -23.90 -20.88
CA ILE A 494 -23.99 -22.74 -20.41
C ILE A 494 -24.87 -21.76 -19.62
N ALA A 495 -26.12 -21.55 -20.04
CA ALA A 495 -27.05 -20.72 -19.30
C ALA A 495 -27.32 -21.29 -17.89
N ASP A 496 -27.43 -22.61 -17.75
CA ASP A 496 -27.60 -23.27 -16.46
C ASP A 496 -26.39 -23.09 -15.54
N ILE A 497 -25.17 -22.99 -16.08
CA ILE A 497 -24.01 -22.65 -15.26
C ILE A 497 -24.18 -21.30 -14.58
N PHE A 498 -24.62 -20.28 -15.32
CA PHE A 498 -24.90 -18.97 -14.74
C PHE A 498 -26.06 -19.02 -13.74
N LEU A 499 -27.07 -19.89 -13.98
CA LEU A 499 -28.16 -20.14 -13.04
C LEU A 499 -27.65 -20.70 -11.71
N TYR A 500 -26.72 -21.67 -11.74
CA TYR A 500 -26.16 -22.26 -10.53
C TYR A 500 -25.19 -21.32 -9.79
N VAL A 501 -24.49 -20.45 -10.52
CA VAL A 501 -23.56 -19.48 -9.95
C VAL A 501 -24.29 -18.27 -9.35
N ALA A 502 -25.47 -17.90 -9.84
CA ALA A 502 -26.23 -16.76 -9.33
C ALA A 502 -26.59 -16.88 -7.82
N PRO A 503 -27.11 -18.01 -7.29
CA PRO A 503 -27.30 -18.21 -5.86
C PRO A 503 -26.00 -18.15 -5.05
N ILE A 504 -24.88 -18.63 -5.62
CA ILE A 504 -23.56 -18.56 -4.97
C ILE A 504 -23.10 -17.10 -4.84
N ALA A 505 -23.29 -16.30 -5.89
CA ALA A 505 -23.04 -14.86 -5.84
C ALA A 505 -23.98 -14.14 -4.88
N LEU A 506 -25.25 -14.54 -4.82
CA LEU A 506 -26.22 -14.01 -3.85
C LEU A 506 -25.78 -14.28 -2.42
N LEU A 507 -25.29 -15.50 -2.10
CA LEU A 507 -24.70 -15.81 -0.80
C LEU A 507 -23.51 -14.91 -0.51
N GLY A 508 -22.63 -14.69 -1.48
CA GLY A 508 -21.54 -13.73 -1.38
C GLY A 508 -22.01 -12.30 -1.06
N PHE A 509 -23.07 -11.83 -1.72
CA PHE A 509 -23.70 -10.54 -1.42
C PHE A 509 -24.32 -10.50 -0.02
N LEU A 510 -25.02 -11.56 0.40
CA LEU A 510 -25.58 -11.62 1.75
C LEU A 510 -24.48 -11.54 2.82
N VAL A 511 -23.33 -12.18 2.60
CA VAL A 511 -22.16 -12.07 3.47
C VAL A 511 -21.63 -10.63 3.53
N THR A 512 -21.61 -9.89 2.41
CA THR A 512 -21.12 -8.51 2.41
C THR A 512 -22.05 -7.53 3.13
N LEU A 513 -23.35 -7.82 3.27
CA LEU A 513 -24.28 -6.99 4.06
C LEU A 513 -23.84 -6.86 5.53
N PHE A 514 -23.30 -7.94 6.09
CA PHE A 514 -22.83 -8.01 7.48
C PHE A 514 -21.46 -7.35 7.70
N ILE A 515 -20.76 -6.98 6.63
CA ILE A 515 -19.51 -6.23 6.74
C ILE A 515 -19.83 -4.82 7.26
N LYS A 516 -19.25 -4.44 8.40
CA LYS A 516 -19.43 -3.10 8.97
C LYS A 516 -18.47 -2.13 8.31
N GLU A 517 -18.99 -0.99 7.88
CA GLU A 517 -18.17 0.09 7.36
C GLU A 517 -17.37 0.71 8.51
N VAL A 518 -16.06 0.56 8.46
CA VAL A 518 -15.14 1.34 9.29
C VAL A 518 -14.62 2.47 8.40
N PRO A 519 -14.71 3.74 8.84
CA PRO A 519 -14.17 4.86 8.10
C PRO A 519 -12.74 4.59 7.67
N LEU A 520 -12.40 4.95 6.44
CA LEU A 520 -11.02 4.84 5.97
C LEU A 520 -10.13 5.65 6.91
N ARG A 521 -9.08 4.99 7.44
CA ARG A 521 -8.14 5.65 8.35
C ARG A 521 -7.50 6.83 7.61
N THR A 522 -7.78 8.04 8.08
CA THR A 522 -7.29 9.31 7.52
C THR A 522 -5.80 9.53 7.79
N LYS A 523 -5.25 8.85 8.79
CA LYS A 523 -3.81 8.76 9.02
C LYS A 523 -3.25 7.63 8.15
N GLY A 524 -2.40 7.97 7.18
CA GLY A 524 -1.67 6.98 6.39
C GLY A 524 -0.81 6.10 7.30
N ALA A 525 -0.56 4.85 6.90
CA ALA A 525 0.19 3.82 7.66
C ALA A 525 1.56 4.30 8.22
N LEU A 526 2.08 5.42 7.72
CA LEU A 526 3.34 6.04 8.14
C LEU A 526 3.24 6.91 9.40
N ALA A 527 2.11 7.58 9.63
CA ALA A 527 1.88 8.27 10.90
C ALA A 527 1.75 7.24 12.04
N GLN A 528 1.20 6.07 11.73
CA GLN A 528 1.02 4.96 12.67
C GLN A 528 2.30 4.18 12.98
N ALA A 529 3.17 3.98 11.99
CA ALA A 529 4.47 3.33 12.22
C ALA A 529 5.41 4.21 13.07
N ALA A 530 5.30 5.54 12.94
CA ALA A 530 6.01 6.49 13.79
C ALA A 530 5.50 6.43 15.25
N GLU A 531 4.18 6.41 15.46
CA GLU A 531 3.56 6.29 16.79
C GLU A 531 3.90 4.93 17.46
N SER A 532 3.81 3.81 16.73
CA SER A 532 4.12 2.47 17.27
C SER A 532 5.61 2.24 17.57
N SER A 533 6.50 2.93 16.86
CA SER A 533 7.95 2.89 17.14
C SER A 533 8.34 3.73 18.37
N ALA A 534 7.52 4.73 18.73
CA ALA A 534 7.68 5.50 19.96
C ALA A 534 7.18 4.74 21.20
N GLU A 535 6.18 3.87 21.03
CA GLU A 535 5.56 3.11 22.13
C GLU A 535 6.27 1.78 22.47
N ALA A 536 7.13 1.29 21.59
CA ALA A 536 7.84 0.00 21.75
C ALA A 536 9.27 0.11 22.33
N ALA A 537 9.73 1.30 22.75
CA ALA A 537 11.02 1.46 23.42
C ALA A 537 10.92 0.96 24.88
N PRO A 538 11.73 -0.01 25.32
CA PRO A 538 11.68 -0.49 26.70
C PRO A 538 12.20 0.60 27.67
N PRO A 539 11.67 0.66 28.92
CA PRO A 539 12.21 1.54 29.94
C PRO A 539 13.65 1.11 30.24
N VAL A 540 14.58 2.07 30.20
CA VAL A 540 15.98 1.86 30.56
C VAL A 540 16.03 1.38 32.01
N ALA A 541 16.42 0.12 32.21
CA ALA A 541 16.63 -0.46 33.52
C ALA A 541 17.77 0.27 34.24
N GLY A 542 17.48 0.77 35.44
CA GLY A 542 18.44 1.47 36.30
C GLY A 542 19.64 0.60 36.66
N ILE A 543 20.82 1.18 36.56
CA ILE A 543 22.06 0.65 37.14
C ILE A 543 21.98 0.87 38.66
N PRO A 544 22.27 -0.13 39.52
CA PRO A 544 22.26 0.07 40.96
C PRO A 544 23.45 0.95 41.37
N ALA A 545 23.17 2.04 42.09
CA ALA A 545 24.20 2.85 42.74
C ALA A 545 24.69 2.13 44.00
N GLU A 546 25.84 1.46 43.90
CA GLU A 546 26.60 0.97 45.05
C GLU A 546 27.58 2.06 45.52
N ALA A 547 27.67 2.20 46.84
CA ALA A 547 28.24 3.33 47.54
C ALA A 547 29.76 3.47 47.39
N VAL A 548 30.22 4.70 47.15
CA VAL A 548 31.56 5.15 47.54
C VAL A 548 31.40 6.39 48.40
N ARG A 549 31.58 6.21 49.71
CA ARG A 549 31.78 7.30 50.67
C ARG A 549 33.20 7.83 50.48
N VAL A 550 33.35 9.14 50.31
CA VAL A 550 34.62 9.84 50.59
C VAL A 550 34.33 10.92 51.61
N ALA A 551 35.16 10.91 52.64
CA ALA A 551 35.03 11.65 53.88
C ALA A 551 35.36 13.14 53.74
N ASP A 552 34.70 13.92 54.61
CA ASP A 552 35.07 15.27 55.04
C ASP A 552 36.50 15.33 55.59
N GLU A 553 37.26 16.36 55.20
CA GLU A 553 37.87 17.29 56.18
C GLU A 553 38.27 18.65 55.52
N PRO A 554 38.27 19.75 56.30
CA PRO A 554 38.17 21.13 55.79
C PRO A 554 39.50 21.91 55.78
N VAL A 555 39.55 23.02 55.03
CA VAL A 555 40.60 24.05 55.17
C VAL A 555 39.97 25.43 55.35
N PRO A 556 40.40 26.23 56.35
CA PRO A 556 39.73 27.46 56.77
C PRO A 556 40.29 28.71 56.08
N ALA A 557 39.46 29.76 56.00
CA ALA A 557 39.94 31.14 55.85
C ALA A 557 39.02 32.08 56.62
N GLY A 558 39.59 32.75 57.62
CA GLY A 558 38.96 33.84 58.34
C GLY A 558 39.45 35.21 57.87
N ALA A 559 38.70 36.22 58.32
CA ALA A 559 39.05 37.63 58.54
C ALA A 559 38.58 38.69 57.50
N MET A 560 37.71 39.57 58.04
CA MET A 560 37.56 41.01 57.79
C MET A 560 36.87 41.44 56.48
N ALA A 561 35.99 42.45 56.42
CA ALA A 561 35.44 43.39 57.40
C ALA A 561 34.15 44.03 56.82
N ALA A 562 33.32 44.56 57.71
CA ALA A 562 32.10 45.31 57.42
C ALA A 562 32.38 46.69 56.78
N VAL A 563 31.47 47.15 55.91
CA VAL A 563 31.02 48.56 55.84
C VAL A 563 29.58 48.62 55.34
N SER A 564 28.71 49.18 56.17
CA SER A 564 27.35 49.62 55.86
C SER A 564 27.37 51.02 55.24
N ALA A 565 26.53 51.30 54.23
CA ALA A 565 25.93 52.62 54.02
C ALA A 565 24.89 52.61 52.87
N THR A 566 23.61 52.72 53.22
CA THR A 566 22.66 53.64 52.56
C THR A 566 22.84 55.03 53.22
N PRO A 567 22.42 56.19 52.65
CA PRO A 567 21.13 56.38 51.98
C PRO A 567 21.06 57.43 50.83
N SER A 568 19.85 57.51 50.25
CA SER A 568 19.11 58.71 49.82
C SER A 568 19.65 59.64 48.71
N GLY A 569 18.78 59.95 47.75
CA GLY A 569 18.82 61.21 47.02
C GLY A 569 18.18 61.16 45.64
N ASN A 570 16.85 61.23 45.57
CA ASN A 570 16.15 61.71 44.37
C ASN A 570 16.21 63.25 44.38
N PRO A 571 16.24 63.92 43.22
CA PRO A 571 15.06 64.71 42.92
C PRO A 571 14.62 64.68 41.45
N ALA A 572 13.35 65.01 41.30
CA ALA A 572 12.54 65.10 40.10
C ALA A 572 12.93 66.24 39.13
N ALA A 573 12.56 66.06 37.85
CA ALA A 573 11.90 67.03 36.97
C ALA A 573 11.84 66.41 35.55
N SER A 574 10.69 65.96 35.03
CA SER A 574 9.58 66.75 34.42
C SER A 574 10.02 67.40 33.08
N ALA A 575 9.29 67.40 31.97
CA ALA A 575 7.86 67.17 31.74
C ALA A 575 7.53 67.33 30.22
N VAL A 576 6.46 66.65 29.75
CA VAL A 576 5.44 66.98 28.71
C VAL A 576 5.86 67.40 27.28
N SER A 577 5.12 67.13 26.19
CA SER A 577 3.69 66.80 26.00
C SER A 577 3.39 66.29 24.58
N ASP A 578 2.45 65.33 24.53
CA ASP A 578 1.39 65.06 23.54
C ASP A 578 1.28 65.88 22.25
N THR A 579 1.04 65.20 21.13
CA THR A 579 -0.14 65.50 20.28
C THR A 579 -0.57 64.26 19.46
N ALA A 580 -1.89 64.10 19.38
CA ALA A 580 -2.64 62.98 18.81
C ALA A 580 -2.75 62.96 17.27
N ALA A 581 -3.01 61.78 16.68
CA ALA A 581 -4.07 61.52 15.68
C ALA A 581 -4.05 60.06 15.17
N ALA A 582 -5.22 59.41 15.18
CA ALA A 582 -5.57 58.15 14.48
C ALA A 582 -5.82 58.42 12.95
N PRO A 583 -6.10 57.46 12.01
CA PRO A 583 -6.72 56.12 12.22
C PRO A 583 -6.36 54.94 11.26
N ALA A 584 -7.01 53.79 11.53
CA ALA A 584 -7.62 52.81 10.60
C ALA A 584 -6.83 51.59 10.03
N ALA A 585 -7.19 50.42 10.61
CA ALA A 585 -7.67 49.16 9.98
C ALA A 585 -6.77 48.24 9.13
N GLY A 586 -6.59 47.01 9.62
CA GLY A 586 -6.24 45.79 8.85
C GLY A 586 -6.91 44.55 9.47
N PRO A 587 -7.39 43.55 8.68
CA PRO A 587 -8.24 42.46 9.19
C PRO A 587 -7.52 41.12 9.45
N ALA A 588 -8.17 40.33 10.31
CA ALA A 588 -8.23 38.87 10.38
C ALA A 588 -7.01 38.07 10.91
N ALA A 589 -6.93 37.99 12.25
CA ALA A 589 -6.17 36.95 12.97
C ALA A 589 -7.06 35.74 13.31
N THR A 590 -6.49 34.55 13.10
CA THR A 590 -7.05 33.22 13.38
C THR A 590 -7.35 33.06 14.88
N GLN A 591 -8.58 32.65 15.20
CA GLN A 591 -9.13 32.51 16.55
C GLN A 591 -8.34 31.51 17.41
N ARG A 592 -7.84 31.96 18.57
CA ARG A 592 -7.49 31.09 19.70
C ARG A 592 -8.78 30.62 20.38
N LEU A 593 -8.93 29.31 20.55
CA LEU A 593 -9.92 28.73 21.46
C LEU A 593 -9.52 29.07 22.90
N ALA A 594 -10.00 30.21 23.40
CA ALA A 594 -10.00 30.51 24.81
C ALA A 594 -11.04 29.62 25.50
N ALA A 595 -10.60 28.81 26.46
CA ALA A 595 -11.49 28.05 27.34
C ALA A 595 -12.36 29.06 28.11
N VAL A 596 -13.66 29.04 27.82
CA VAL A 596 -14.67 29.86 28.49
C VAL A 596 -14.83 29.37 29.92
N ALA A 597 -14.37 30.18 30.88
CA ALA A 597 -14.78 30.06 32.27
C ALA A 597 -16.28 30.40 32.36
N THR A 598 -17.12 29.38 32.50
CA THR A 598 -18.52 29.56 32.86
C THR A 598 -18.59 29.78 34.37
N THR A 599 -18.81 31.03 34.78
CA THR A 599 -19.31 31.38 36.10
C THR A 599 -20.79 31.01 36.17
N ALA A 600 -21.13 30.00 36.96
CA ALA A 600 -22.52 29.67 37.28
C ALA A 600 -22.65 29.30 38.77
N GLY A 601 -23.47 30.08 39.49
CA GLY A 601 -24.18 29.65 40.69
C GLY A 601 -23.49 29.94 42.02
N SER A 602 -23.87 31.06 42.63
CA SER A 602 -23.81 31.26 44.08
C SER A 602 -24.60 30.16 44.80
N GLY A 603 -23.90 29.19 45.38
CA GLY A 603 -24.40 28.25 46.37
C GLY A 603 -23.54 28.35 47.62
N GLU A 604 -24.18 28.47 48.77
CA GLU A 604 -23.55 28.62 50.09
C GLU A 604 -22.47 27.55 50.38
N PRO A 605 -21.44 27.87 51.19
CA PRO A 605 -20.42 26.90 51.59
C PRO A 605 -21.04 25.82 52.49
N GLN A 606 -21.29 24.63 51.94
CA GLN A 606 -21.61 23.45 52.72
C GLN A 606 -20.34 22.93 53.40
N ALA A 607 -20.39 22.79 54.72
CA ALA A 607 -19.30 22.30 55.57
C ALA A 607 -18.79 20.90 55.10
N PRO A 608 -17.49 20.60 55.27
CA PRO A 608 -16.89 19.39 54.72
C PRO A 608 -17.48 18.15 55.39
N VAL A 609 -18.02 17.25 54.57
CA VAL A 609 -18.41 15.89 54.99
C VAL A 609 -17.11 15.12 55.22
N SER A 610 -16.67 15.06 56.48
CA SER A 610 -15.54 14.24 56.90
C SER A 610 -15.94 12.76 56.78
N GLY A 611 -15.53 12.13 55.68
CA GLY A 611 -15.79 10.70 55.45
C GLY A 611 -15.33 10.13 54.10
N GLY A 612 -14.55 10.87 53.31
CA GLY A 612 -14.00 10.35 52.04
C GLY A 612 -12.73 9.52 52.25
N ILE A 613 -12.42 8.65 51.29
CA ILE A 613 -11.18 7.87 51.27
C ILE A 613 -10.05 8.78 50.76
N ALA A 614 -9.01 8.96 51.57
CA ALA A 614 -7.92 9.88 51.25
C ALA A 614 -7.02 9.35 50.11
N VAL A 615 -6.80 10.17 49.10
CA VAL A 615 -5.78 9.99 48.07
C VAL A 615 -4.64 10.97 48.34
N ARG A 616 -3.43 10.47 48.57
CA ARG A 616 -2.26 11.30 48.93
C ARG A 616 -1.06 10.96 48.04
N GLY A 617 -0.13 11.88 47.89
CA GLY A 617 1.12 11.61 47.17
C GLY A 617 1.92 12.87 46.93
N PHE A 618 2.90 12.79 46.04
CA PHE A 618 3.76 13.91 45.66
C PHE A 618 3.61 14.26 44.18
N VAL A 619 3.56 15.56 43.87
CA VAL A 619 3.73 16.08 42.52
C VAL A 619 5.22 16.38 42.31
N ARG A 620 5.82 15.67 41.35
CA ARG A 620 7.25 15.73 41.05
C ARG A 620 7.48 16.17 39.61
N GLY A 621 8.58 16.88 39.38
CA GLY A 621 9.07 17.30 38.07
C GLY A 621 10.20 16.39 37.58
N ALA A 622 10.98 16.88 36.62
CA ALA A 622 12.21 16.23 36.19
C ALA A 622 13.14 15.98 37.40
N GLU A 623 13.88 14.87 37.37
CA GLU A 623 14.82 14.46 38.43
C GLU A 623 14.18 14.26 39.83
N SER A 624 12.86 14.04 39.90
CA SER A 624 12.10 13.87 41.15
C SER A 624 12.03 15.11 42.05
N ALA A 625 12.32 16.29 41.51
CA ALA A 625 12.20 17.56 42.23
C ALA A 625 10.72 17.85 42.58
N PRO A 626 10.42 18.37 43.78
CA PRO A 626 9.04 18.71 44.17
C PRO A 626 8.51 19.87 43.33
N VAL A 627 7.25 19.77 42.86
CA VAL A 627 6.56 20.86 42.15
C VAL A 627 5.55 21.52 43.10
N PRO A 628 5.94 22.60 43.79
CA PRO A 628 5.03 23.28 44.71
C PRO A 628 3.93 24.01 43.94
N GLN A 629 2.79 24.26 44.60
CA GLN A 629 1.65 24.98 44.03
C GLN A 629 0.97 24.30 42.85
N ALA A 630 1.30 23.04 42.53
CA ALA A 630 0.59 22.26 41.53
C ALA A 630 -0.88 22.05 41.96
N ALA A 631 -1.83 22.43 41.11
CA ALA A 631 -3.24 22.16 41.35
C ALA A 631 -3.54 20.69 41.03
N VAL A 632 -4.01 19.94 42.03
CA VAL A 632 -4.41 18.54 41.88
C VAL A 632 -5.92 18.43 42.00
N THR A 633 -6.57 17.89 40.97
CA THR A 633 -8.03 17.81 40.87
C THR A 633 -8.45 16.37 40.69
N LEU A 634 -9.36 15.89 41.55
CA LEU A 634 -10.01 14.59 41.42
C LEU A 634 -11.34 14.75 40.68
N ILE A 635 -11.52 14.02 39.60
CA ILE A 635 -12.75 14.00 38.80
C ILE A 635 -13.32 12.58 38.69
N SER A 636 -14.64 12.47 38.64
CA SER A 636 -15.33 11.21 38.31
C SER A 636 -15.10 10.82 36.84
N LEU A 637 -15.27 9.54 36.50
CA LEU A 637 -15.28 9.09 35.10
C LEU A 637 -16.37 9.76 34.23
N ALA A 638 -17.41 10.33 34.85
CA ALA A 638 -18.45 11.10 34.16
C ALA A 638 -18.05 12.57 33.92
N GLY A 639 -16.81 12.97 34.25
CA GLY A 639 -16.27 14.32 34.04
C GLY A 639 -16.64 15.34 35.12
N ARG A 640 -17.37 14.96 36.17
CA ARG A 640 -17.68 15.84 37.31
C ARG A 640 -16.49 15.95 38.25
N GLN A 641 -16.07 17.17 38.60
CA GLN A 641 -15.08 17.43 39.63
C GLN A 641 -15.61 17.04 41.02
N LEU A 642 -14.83 16.27 41.77
CA LEU A 642 -15.20 15.72 43.08
C LEU A 642 -14.38 16.33 44.21
N GLY A 643 -13.12 16.69 43.94
CA GLY A 643 -12.23 17.30 44.92
C GLY A 643 -11.09 18.05 44.24
N ARG A 644 -10.48 19.00 44.95
CA ARG A 644 -9.30 19.73 44.49
C ARG A 644 -8.42 20.09 45.67
N SER A 645 -7.11 19.97 45.48
CA SER A 645 -6.08 20.42 46.41
C SER A 645 -4.94 21.08 45.66
N VAL A 646 -4.01 21.66 46.42
CA VAL A 646 -2.81 22.31 45.91
C VAL A 646 -1.60 21.67 46.59
N ALA A 647 -0.60 21.30 45.82
CA ALA A 647 0.62 20.68 46.33
C ALA A 647 1.42 21.65 47.20
N GLN A 648 1.94 21.15 48.32
CA GLN A 648 2.74 21.90 49.29
C GLN A 648 4.15 22.18 48.77
N ALA A 649 4.98 22.88 49.57
CA ALA A 649 6.35 23.23 49.22
C ALA A 649 7.24 22.01 48.89
N ASP A 650 6.97 20.87 49.52
CA ASP A 650 7.63 19.58 49.29
C ASP A 650 6.97 18.74 48.19
N GLY A 651 6.00 19.31 47.46
CA GLY A 651 5.24 18.64 46.41
C GLY A 651 4.10 17.75 46.94
N SER A 652 3.92 17.61 48.25
CA SER A 652 2.88 16.73 48.80
C SER A 652 1.46 17.26 48.56
N TYR A 653 0.51 16.39 48.25
CA TYR A 653 -0.90 16.72 48.10
C TYR A 653 -1.79 15.67 48.78
N ALA A 654 -3.03 16.06 49.11
CA ALA A 654 -4.08 15.17 49.59
C ALA A 654 -5.44 15.60 49.01
N VAL A 655 -6.25 14.65 48.54
CA VAL A 655 -7.61 14.89 48.05
C VAL A 655 -8.50 13.69 48.42
N ASP A 656 -9.75 13.94 48.80
CA ASP A 656 -10.65 12.88 49.27
C ASP A 656 -11.57 12.39 48.14
N ALA A 657 -11.68 11.06 47.99
CA ALA A 657 -12.65 10.41 47.12
C ALA A 657 -13.94 10.09 47.90
N PRO A 658 -15.14 10.33 47.33
CA PRO A 658 -16.40 10.18 48.05
C PRO A 658 -16.81 8.72 48.32
N SER A 659 -16.30 7.76 47.55
CA SER A 659 -16.58 6.32 47.72
C SER A 659 -15.46 5.48 47.09
N ALA A 660 -15.50 4.16 47.30
CA ALA A 660 -14.70 3.26 46.47
C ALA A 660 -15.14 3.37 45.00
N GLY A 661 -14.20 3.39 44.07
CA GLY A 661 -14.43 3.57 42.64
C GLY A 661 -13.21 4.02 41.86
N SER A 662 -13.36 4.11 40.53
CA SER A 662 -12.33 4.66 39.65
C SER A 662 -12.53 6.16 39.45
N TYR A 663 -11.44 6.91 39.57
CA TYR A 663 -11.40 8.36 39.45
C TYR A 663 -10.24 8.78 38.55
N VAL A 664 -10.32 9.98 37.98
CA VAL A 664 -9.19 10.58 37.27
C VAL A 664 -8.62 11.68 38.13
N LEU A 665 -7.31 11.64 38.33
CA LEU A 665 -6.54 12.59 39.08
C LEU A 665 -5.72 13.43 38.10
N ILE A 666 -5.95 14.74 38.09
CA ILE A 666 -5.31 15.67 37.16
C ILE A 666 -4.41 16.61 37.97
N ALA A 667 -3.11 16.65 37.66
CA ALA A 667 -2.22 17.68 38.17
C ALA A 667 -1.82 18.66 37.08
N SER A 668 -1.75 19.94 37.44
CA SER A 668 -1.29 21.01 36.56
C SER A 668 -0.51 22.05 37.36
N ALA A 669 0.61 22.50 36.81
CA ALA A 669 1.42 23.58 37.36
C ALA A 669 1.95 24.46 36.21
N ASP A 670 2.21 25.73 36.49
CA ASP A 670 2.78 26.64 35.48
C ASP A 670 4.18 26.20 35.05
N GLY A 671 4.45 26.18 33.75
CA GLY A 671 5.72 25.68 33.19
C GLY A 671 5.81 24.16 33.08
N PHE A 672 4.71 23.45 33.31
CA PHE A 672 4.63 22.00 33.17
C PHE A 672 3.40 21.56 32.36
N GLN A 673 3.52 20.45 31.64
CA GLN A 673 2.42 19.82 30.93
C GLN A 673 1.44 19.16 31.92
N PRO A 674 0.12 19.44 31.86
CA PRO A 674 -0.85 18.81 32.74
C PRO A 674 -0.88 17.28 32.57
N GLN A 675 -0.88 16.54 33.66
CA GLN A 675 -0.95 15.08 33.64
C GLN A 675 -2.27 14.59 34.24
N ALA A 676 -2.95 13.69 33.53
CA ALA A 676 -4.17 13.02 34.00
C ALA A 676 -3.91 11.52 34.18
N SER A 677 -4.11 11.01 35.39
CA SER A 677 -3.91 9.61 35.75
C SER A 677 -5.21 9.00 36.26
N THR A 678 -5.57 7.81 35.78
CA THR A 678 -6.72 7.09 36.35
C THR A 678 -6.27 6.31 37.58
N ILE A 679 -6.92 6.55 38.71
CA ILE A 679 -6.67 5.86 39.99
C ILE A 679 -7.89 5.04 40.39
N VAL A 680 -7.67 3.94 41.10
CA VAL A 680 -8.73 3.14 41.70
C VAL A 680 -8.63 3.31 43.20
N VAL A 681 -9.69 3.83 43.80
CA VAL A 681 -9.80 4.04 45.24
C VAL A 681 -10.71 2.94 45.81
N ASN A 682 -10.23 2.22 46.82
CA ASN A 682 -10.99 1.20 47.54
C ASN A 682 -11.39 1.74 48.92
N ASP A 683 -11.65 0.88 49.90
CA ASP A 683 -11.99 1.31 51.28
C ASP A 683 -10.77 1.76 52.11
N GLU A 684 -9.55 1.75 51.55
CA GLU A 684 -8.31 2.19 52.19
C GLU A 684 -7.70 3.42 51.48
N PRO A 685 -6.99 4.30 52.22
CA PRO A 685 -6.27 5.43 51.62
C PRO A 685 -5.28 5.01 50.53
N VAL A 686 -5.25 5.76 49.43
CA VAL A 686 -4.40 5.47 48.25
C VAL A 686 -3.22 6.44 48.20
N ALA A 687 -2.01 5.90 48.05
CA ALA A 687 -0.82 6.68 47.75
C ALA A 687 -0.53 6.70 46.24
N TYR A 688 -0.41 7.87 45.62
CA TYR A 688 -0.15 8.01 44.19
C TYR A 688 0.68 9.26 43.86
N ASP A 689 1.88 9.08 43.30
CA ASP A 689 2.73 10.19 42.88
C ASP A 689 2.45 10.59 41.42
N ILE A 690 2.50 11.89 41.12
CA ILE A 690 2.21 12.48 39.81
C ILE A 690 3.49 13.12 39.28
N LEU A 691 3.85 12.84 38.01
CA LEU A 691 5.09 13.34 37.39
C LEU A 691 4.79 14.31 36.26
N LEU A 692 5.02 15.60 36.52
CA LEU A 692 4.82 16.67 35.56
C LEU A 692 6.07 16.87 34.70
N SER A 693 5.89 16.88 33.39
CA SER A 693 6.96 17.19 32.41
C SER A 693 7.08 18.71 32.23
N GLY A 694 8.29 19.26 32.31
CA GLY A 694 8.52 20.70 32.04
C GLY A 694 8.25 21.07 30.58
N THR A 695 7.79 22.29 30.32
CA THR A 695 7.69 22.86 28.96
C THR A 695 8.97 23.64 28.65
N SER A 696 9.68 23.29 27.58
CA SER A 696 10.81 24.07 27.07
C SER A 696 10.44 24.81 25.79
N GLY A 697 11.10 25.94 25.53
CA GLY A 697 10.84 26.79 24.36
C GLY A 697 12.10 27.14 23.60
N LEU A 698 11.93 27.61 22.36
CA LEU A 698 13.00 28.12 21.50
C LEU A 698 12.56 29.47 20.94
N THR A 699 13.40 30.49 21.08
CA THR A 699 13.19 31.81 20.46
C THR A 699 14.41 32.19 19.65
N GLY A 700 14.23 33.01 18.63
CA GLY A 700 15.37 33.45 17.84
C GLY A 700 15.08 34.58 16.89
N LEU A 701 16.14 35.01 16.20
CA LEU A 701 16.13 36.05 15.18
C LEU A 701 16.76 35.51 13.89
N VAL A 702 16.20 35.89 12.75
CA VAL A 702 16.74 35.60 11.42
C VAL A 702 17.22 36.90 10.80
N ARG A 703 18.49 36.94 10.37
CA ARG A 703 19.13 38.13 9.79
C ARG A 703 19.80 37.82 8.46
N ALA A 704 19.92 38.81 7.59
CA ALA A 704 20.73 38.71 6.39
C ALA A 704 22.22 38.87 6.75
N VAL A 705 23.09 38.01 6.24
CA VAL A 705 24.55 38.13 6.41
C VAL A 705 25.06 39.43 5.78
N GLU A 706 24.55 39.79 4.61
CA GLU A 706 24.84 41.06 3.96
C GLU A 706 23.93 42.16 4.57
N GLY A 707 24.52 43.01 5.41
CA GLY A 707 23.86 44.19 5.99
C GLY A 707 23.22 43.99 7.37
N GLY A 708 23.10 42.77 7.89
CA GLY A 708 22.61 42.49 9.26
C GLY A 708 21.13 42.81 9.49
N LEU A 709 20.39 43.11 8.42
CA LEU A 709 18.97 43.45 8.45
C LEU A 709 18.13 42.22 8.82
N PRO A 710 17.03 42.41 9.59
CA PRO A 710 16.12 41.31 9.90
C PRO A 710 15.42 40.78 8.64
N VAL A 711 15.27 39.45 8.55
CA VAL A 711 14.57 38.80 7.44
C VAL A 711 13.14 38.49 7.87
N LYS A 712 12.18 39.26 7.33
CA LYS A 712 10.74 39.07 7.53
C LYS A 712 10.24 37.89 6.68
N ASP A 713 9.17 37.23 7.14
CA ASP A 713 8.47 36.16 6.43
C ASP A 713 9.36 34.93 6.10
N ALA A 714 10.47 34.75 6.81
CA ALA A 714 11.29 33.55 6.73
C ALA A 714 10.58 32.38 7.42
N MET A 715 10.48 31.25 6.74
CA MET A 715 9.94 30.01 7.29
C MET A 715 10.99 29.31 8.15
N VAL A 716 10.71 29.17 9.44
CA VAL A 716 11.53 28.48 10.43
C VAL A 716 10.90 27.15 10.75
N ILE A 717 11.67 26.07 10.61
CA ILE A 717 11.26 24.69 10.84
C ILE A 717 12.20 24.08 11.86
N VAL A 718 11.66 23.45 12.90
CA VAL A 718 12.41 22.69 13.90
C VAL A 718 12.13 21.21 13.70
N THR A 719 13.17 20.40 13.50
CA THR A 719 13.06 18.94 13.38
C THR A 719 13.90 18.23 14.43
N ASP A 720 13.55 16.98 14.75
CA ASP A 720 14.40 16.14 15.59
C ASP A 720 15.60 15.56 14.80
N VAL A 721 16.43 14.73 15.46
CA VAL A 721 17.57 14.04 14.86
C VAL A 721 17.21 13.01 13.78
N ARG A 722 15.93 12.63 13.67
CA ARG A 722 15.39 11.70 12.65
C ARG A 722 14.77 12.44 11.47
N GLY A 723 14.67 13.77 11.53
CA GLY A 723 14.06 14.62 10.51
C GLY A 723 12.55 14.80 10.65
N ASP A 724 11.96 14.38 11.78
CA ASP A 724 10.53 14.58 12.05
C ASP A 724 10.27 16.04 12.45
N LEU A 725 9.20 16.62 11.91
CA LEU A 725 8.80 18.01 12.17
C LEU A 725 8.27 18.18 13.59
N LEU A 726 8.98 18.95 14.42
CA LEU A 726 8.58 19.28 15.78
C LEU A 726 7.74 20.55 15.85
N ALA A 727 8.15 21.60 15.13
CA ALA A 727 7.44 22.87 15.07
C ALA A 727 7.78 23.67 13.80
N SER A 728 6.90 24.57 13.39
CA SER A 728 7.18 25.55 12.34
C SER A 728 6.55 26.91 12.62
N ALA A 729 7.24 27.98 12.21
CA ALA A 729 6.80 29.36 12.36
C ALA A 729 7.29 30.20 11.18
N THR A 730 6.77 31.41 11.09
CA THR A 730 7.23 32.43 10.14
C THR A 730 7.77 33.62 10.94
N THR A 731 8.86 34.23 10.49
CA THR A 731 9.47 35.35 11.23
C THR A 731 8.66 36.63 11.13
N GLY A 732 8.65 37.41 12.22
CA GLY A 732 8.03 38.74 12.30
C GLY A 732 8.82 39.85 11.61
N GLU A 733 8.41 41.10 11.80
CA GLU A 733 9.03 42.26 11.13
C GLU A 733 10.46 42.54 11.57
N ALA A 734 10.83 42.17 12.80
CA ALA A 734 12.19 42.25 13.30
C ALA A 734 12.95 40.92 13.11
N GLY A 735 12.44 39.99 12.28
CA GLY A 735 13.05 38.70 12.00
C GLY A 735 12.87 37.67 13.13
N GLU A 736 12.01 37.94 14.10
CA GLU A 736 11.84 37.16 15.32
C GLU A 736 10.93 35.94 15.13
N PHE A 737 11.25 34.85 15.82
CA PHE A 737 10.40 33.65 15.92
C PHE A 737 10.41 33.08 17.35
N ALA A 738 9.35 32.36 17.71
CA ALA A 738 9.19 31.76 19.03
C ALA A 738 8.37 30.46 18.99
N PHE A 739 8.84 29.47 19.76
CA PHE A 739 8.20 28.19 20.03
C PHE A 739 8.13 28.00 21.55
N THR A 740 6.94 27.82 22.09
CA THR A 740 6.71 27.77 23.55
C THR A 740 6.63 26.34 24.09
N GLU A 741 6.52 25.33 23.21
CA GLU A 741 6.36 23.92 23.57
C GLU A 741 7.23 23.06 22.63
N LEU A 742 8.50 22.87 23.00
CA LEU A 742 9.41 21.94 22.36
C LEU A 742 9.79 20.82 23.34
N VAL A 743 10.09 19.66 22.78
CA VAL A 743 10.63 18.54 23.58
C VAL A 743 12.12 18.83 23.81
N PRO A 744 12.62 18.70 25.05
CA PRO A 744 14.05 18.82 25.33
C PRO A 744 14.89 17.82 24.51
N GLY A 745 16.03 18.27 24.00
CA GLY A 745 16.95 17.44 23.23
C GLY A 745 17.56 18.14 22.03
N THR A 746 18.35 17.40 21.27
CA THR A 746 18.99 17.89 20.04
C THR A 746 17.96 18.02 18.92
N VAL A 747 17.87 19.23 18.36
CA VAL A 747 16.98 19.55 17.24
C VAL A 747 17.78 20.23 16.13
N THR A 748 17.25 20.23 14.92
CA THR A 748 17.77 21.01 13.79
C THR A 748 16.79 22.12 13.46
N VAL A 749 17.26 23.36 13.42
CA VAL A 749 16.48 24.51 12.96
C VAL A 749 16.87 24.81 11.53
N ALA A 750 15.94 24.57 10.61
CA ALA A 750 16.04 24.92 9.20
C ALA A 750 15.26 26.21 8.94
N VAL A 751 15.92 27.20 8.33
CA VAL A 751 15.31 28.47 7.96
C VAL A 751 15.38 28.64 6.45
N ASN A 752 14.26 29.00 5.85
CA ASN A 752 14.13 29.25 4.42
C ASN A 752 13.42 30.60 4.19
N ALA A 753 13.96 31.44 3.32
CA ALA A 753 13.36 32.74 2.95
C ALA A 753 13.61 33.01 1.47
N ALA A 754 12.67 33.67 0.80
CA ALA A 754 12.79 33.99 -0.63
C ALA A 754 13.99 34.92 -0.89
N GLY A 755 14.84 34.57 -1.87
CA GLY A 755 16.03 35.34 -2.21
C GLY A 755 17.24 35.05 -1.30
N TYR A 756 17.12 34.05 -0.42
CA TYR A 756 18.16 33.65 0.52
C TYR A 756 18.42 32.15 0.46
N ARG A 757 19.67 31.75 0.70
CA ARG A 757 20.04 30.33 0.81
C ARG A 757 19.43 29.70 2.06
N PRO A 758 18.77 28.53 1.95
CA PRO A 758 18.29 27.81 3.13
C PRO A 758 19.44 27.45 4.07
N ARG A 759 19.26 27.66 5.37
CA ARG A 759 20.28 27.34 6.39
C ARG A 759 19.70 26.41 7.44
N ALA A 760 20.41 25.33 7.75
CA ALA A 760 20.05 24.40 8.82
C ALA A 760 21.13 24.36 9.91
N LEU A 761 20.74 24.48 11.17
CA LEU A 761 21.63 24.55 12.32
C LEU A 761 21.19 23.57 13.40
N PRO A 762 22.06 22.64 13.85
CA PRO A 762 21.77 21.83 15.02
C PRO A 762 21.84 22.69 16.30
N LEU A 763 20.90 22.51 17.21
CA LEU A 763 20.89 23.13 18.54
C LEU A 763 20.34 22.19 19.60
N GLU A 764 20.64 22.47 20.86
CA GLU A 764 20.15 21.70 22.00
C GLU A 764 19.09 22.50 22.77
N VAL A 765 17.87 21.97 22.84
CA VAL A 765 16.78 22.57 23.62
C VAL A 765 16.84 22.01 25.05
N GLY A 766 16.97 22.90 26.04
CA GLY A 766 17.09 22.51 27.45
C GLY A 766 15.81 21.89 28.03
N GLY A 767 15.94 21.27 29.20
CA GLY A 767 14.82 20.63 29.93
C GLY A 767 13.77 21.59 30.50
N THR A 768 14.17 22.85 30.76
CA THR A 768 13.32 23.92 31.29
C THR A 768 13.82 25.27 30.79
N GLY A 769 12.92 26.19 30.45
CA GLY A 769 13.26 27.55 30.00
C GLY A 769 13.24 27.72 28.47
N VAL A 770 13.73 28.88 28.00
CA VAL A 770 13.72 29.25 26.58
C VAL A 770 15.15 29.30 26.03
N THR A 771 15.46 28.40 25.09
CA THR A 771 16.70 28.44 24.30
C THR A 771 16.64 29.61 23.31
N ARG A 772 17.74 30.35 23.14
CA ARG A 772 17.84 31.48 22.18
C ARG A 772 18.82 31.14 21.05
N VAL A 773 18.45 31.46 19.81
CA VAL A 773 19.30 31.24 18.63
C VAL A 773 19.21 32.41 17.64
N GLU A 774 20.32 32.73 16.97
CA GLU A 774 20.35 33.65 15.83
C GLU A 774 20.74 32.89 14.57
N VAL A 775 20.04 33.14 13.47
CA VAL A 775 20.24 32.45 12.19
C VAL A 775 20.51 33.48 11.10
N ASP A 776 21.74 33.52 10.59
CA ASP A 776 22.06 34.40 9.46
C ASP A 776 21.85 33.68 8.12
N LEU A 777 21.13 34.31 7.20
CA LEU A 777 20.91 33.83 5.85
C LEU A 777 21.79 34.58 4.85
N GLN A 778 22.42 33.84 3.93
CA GLN A 778 23.18 34.42 2.82
C GLN A 778 22.24 34.69 1.64
N ALA A 779 22.48 35.77 0.89
CA ALA A 779 21.73 36.03 -0.34
C ALA A 779 21.93 34.90 -1.35
N GLY A 780 20.84 34.47 -1.99
CA GLY A 780 20.86 33.48 -3.06
C GLY A 780 21.11 34.14 -4.41
N ALA A 781 21.94 33.54 -5.27
CA ALA A 781 22.11 34.05 -6.62
C ALA A 781 20.92 33.65 -7.52
N GLN A 782 20.57 34.48 -8.50
CA GLN A 782 19.48 34.21 -9.44
C GLN A 782 19.99 34.03 -10.87
N VAL A 783 19.34 33.18 -11.66
CA VAL A 783 19.56 33.08 -13.10
C VAL A 783 18.23 33.29 -13.80
N GLN A 784 18.16 34.25 -14.72
CA GLN A 784 16.93 34.53 -15.47
C GLN A 784 17.22 34.87 -16.94
N GLY A 785 16.27 34.55 -17.82
CA GLY A 785 16.37 34.82 -19.25
C GLY A 785 15.09 34.49 -20.01
N VAL A 786 15.12 34.63 -21.34
CA VAL A 786 14.00 34.34 -22.23
C VAL A 786 14.39 33.27 -23.25
N VAL A 787 13.56 32.23 -23.42
CA VAL A 787 13.69 31.29 -24.53
C VAL A 787 12.99 31.86 -25.76
N ARG A 788 13.68 31.91 -26.89
CA ARG A 788 13.22 32.48 -28.16
C ARG A 788 13.32 31.47 -29.29
N ALA A 789 12.46 31.63 -30.29
CA ALA A 789 12.54 31.00 -31.60
C ALA A 789 12.62 32.10 -32.69
N PRO A 790 12.93 31.80 -33.96
CA PRO A 790 13.04 32.79 -35.03
C PRO A 790 11.81 33.70 -35.22
N HIS A 791 10.64 33.28 -34.73
CA HIS A 791 9.36 34.01 -34.84
C HIS A 791 8.91 34.71 -33.55
N GLY A 792 9.69 34.67 -32.46
CA GLY A 792 9.36 35.34 -31.19
C GLY A 792 9.70 34.53 -29.94
N PRO A 793 9.31 35.01 -28.73
CA PRO A 793 9.47 34.25 -27.50
C PRO A 793 8.72 32.93 -27.55
N LEU A 794 9.32 31.88 -26.98
CA LEU A 794 8.79 30.53 -27.04
C LEU A 794 8.14 30.13 -25.71
N ALA A 795 6.83 29.92 -25.75
CA ALA A 795 6.06 29.36 -24.63
C ALA A 795 6.25 27.84 -24.53
N ASP A 796 6.01 27.29 -23.34
CA ASP A 796 6.05 25.85 -23.05
C ASP A 796 7.41 25.16 -23.28
N ALA A 797 8.49 25.93 -23.42
CA ALA A 797 9.84 25.40 -23.47
C ALA A 797 10.27 24.99 -22.06
N ARG A 798 10.83 23.78 -21.93
CA ARG A 798 11.34 23.28 -20.65
C ARG A 798 12.81 23.63 -20.51
N VAL A 799 13.12 24.45 -19.51
CA VAL A 799 14.46 24.89 -19.15
C VAL A 799 14.92 24.12 -17.91
N THR A 800 16.10 23.51 -17.96
CA THR A 800 16.69 22.71 -16.88
C THR A 800 18.05 23.30 -16.51
N LEU A 801 18.24 23.63 -15.23
CA LEU A 801 19.52 24.08 -14.70
C LEU A 801 20.26 22.89 -14.09
N VAL A 802 21.52 22.70 -14.48
CA VAL A 802 22.38 21.59 -14.06
C VAL A 802 23.65 22.17 -13.42
N ASP A 803 24.10 21.64 -12.29
CA ASP A 803 25.37 22.04 -11.67
C ASP A 803 26.59 21.45 -12.39
N ALA A 804 27.80 21.86 -11.98
CA ALA A 804 29.06 21.33 -12.51
C ALA A 804 29.25 19.81 -12.32
N ALA A 805 28.53 19.18 -11.38
CA ALA A 805 28.56 17.75 -11.13
C ALA A 805 27.56 16.96 -11.99
N GLY A 806 26.72 17.64 -12.77
CA GLY A 806 25.70 17.03 -13.62
C GLY A 806 24.36 16.78 -12.92
N ASN A 807 24.15 17.30 -11.70
CA ASN A 807 22.88 17.18 -10.99
C ASN A 807 21.92 18.28 -11.45
N VAL A 808 20.65 17.92 -11.57
CA VAL A 808 19.59 18.90 -11.87
C VAL A 808 19.29 19.73 -10.63
N VAL A 809 19.56 21.03 -10.72
CA VAL A 809 19.36 22.01 -9.65
C VAL A 809 17.93 22.56 -9.67
N GLY A 810 17.36 22.71 -10.88
CA GLY A 810 15.98 23.16 -11.04
C GLY A 810 15.46 22.94 -12.46
N THR A 811 14.13 22.95 -12.60
CA THR A 811 13.45 22.94 -13.91
C THR A 811 12.33 23.97 -13.94
N ALA A 812 12.29 24.77 -15.00
CA ALA A 812 11.25 25.75 -15.27
C ALA A 812 10.59 25.46 -16.63
N THR A 813 9.35 25.91 -16.79
CA THR A 813 8.65 25.91 -18.08
C THR A 813 8.30 27.35 -18.42
N THR A 814 8.63 27.79 -19.64
CA THR A 814 8.46 29.19 -20.04
C THR A 814 7.00 29.58 -20.26
N GLY A 815 6.65 30.80 -19.88
CA GLY A 815 5.34 31.40 -20.14
C GLY A 815 5.17 31.95 -21.56
N ALA A 816 4.07 32.63 -21.84
CA ALA A 816 3.78 33.22 -23.17
C ALA A 816 4.81 34.30 -23.61
N ASP A 817 5.53 34.87 -22.66
CA ASP A 817 6.63 35.82 -22.83
C ASP A 817 8.00 35.14 -22.98
N GLY A 818 8.06 33.81 -22.89
CA GLY A 818 9.28 33.01 -23.01
C GLY A 818 10.19 33.05 -21.78
N ALA A 819 9.80 33.72 -20.69
CA ALA A 819 10.67 33.95 -19.55
C ALA A 819 10.87 32.71 -18.67
N TYR A 820 12.07 32.57 -18.11
CA TYR A 820 12.41 31.59 -17.07
C TYR A 820 13.31 32.23 -15.99
N ALA A 821 13.24 31.71 -14.76
CA ALA A 821 14.10 32.12 -13.66
C ALA A 821 14.37 30.98 -12.67
N PHE A 822 15.57 30.98 -12.08
CA PHE A 822 16.01 30.11 -11.00
C PHE A 822 16.58 30.98 -9.89
N THR A 823 16.05 30.90 -8.67
CA THR A 823 16.54 31.66 -7.51
C THR A 823 17.32 30.76 -6.55
N ASP A 824 17.94 31.36 -5.54
CA ASP A 824 18.54 30.67 -4.40
C ASP A 824 19.75 29.77 -4.76
N LEU A 825 20.50 30.16 -5.79
CA LEU A 825 21.63 29.40 -6.33
C LEU A 825 22.94 29.66 -5.57
N ASP A 826 23.81 28.65 -5.60
CA ASP A 826 25.20 28.78 -5.20
C ASP A 826 25.99 29.57 -6.26
N THR A 827 27.10 30.16 -5.84
CA THR A 827 28.08 30.73 -6.78
C THR A 827 28.86 29.57 -7.39
N GLY A 828 28.87 29.45 -8.71
CA GLY A 828 29.51 28.32 -9.37
C GLY A 828 29.17 28.21 -10.85
N GLU A 829 29.67 27.14 -11.47
CA GLU A 829 29.35 26.82 -12.86
C GLU A 829 28.07 25.99 -12.94
N TYR A 830 27.20 26.42 -13.85
CA TYR A 830 25.93 25.79 -14.17
C TYR A 830 25.81 25.62 -15.68
N THR A 831 24.96 24.69 -16.10
CA THR A 831 24.53 24.54 -17.49
C THR A 831 23.03 24.69 -17.56
N VAL A 832 22.55 25.64 -18.35
CA VAL A 832 21.13 25.82 -18.65
C VAL A 832 20.81 25.04 -19.93
N ILE A 833 19.81 24.17 -19.88
CA ILE A 833 19.39 23.32 -21.00
C ILE A 833 17.93 23.65 -21.33
N ALA A 834 17.67 24.24 -22.49
CA ALA A 834 16.31 24.46 -22.98
C ALA A 834 15.89 23.35 -23.95
N THR A 835 14.67 22.85 -23.80
CA THR A 835 14.11 21.72 -24.55
C THR A 835 12.68 22.05 -25.00
N GLY A 836 12.31 21.62 -26.22
CA GLY A 836 11.06 22.00 -26.91
C GLY A 836 11.23 22.02 -28.43
N TYR A 837 12.48 22.21 -28.85
CA TYR A 837 13.07 22.05 -30.19
C TYR A 837 14.37 21.21 -29.99
N PRO A 838 15.27 21.03 -31.00
CA PRO A 838 16.58 20.44 -30.73
C PRO A 838 17.24 21.11 -29.52
N PRO A 839 17.66 20.34 -28.50
CA PRO A 839 18.02 20.89 -27.21
C PRO A 839 19.30 21.73 -27.31
N VAL A 840 19.27 22.93 -26.74
CA VAL A 840 20.44 23.81 -26.62
C VAL A 840 20.86 23.84 -25.17
N ALA A 841 22.16 23.61 -24.93
CA ALA A 841 22.79 23.68 -23.62
C ALA A 841 23.82 24.79 -23.62
N THR A 842 23.74 25.70 -22.65
CA THR A 842 24.68 26.81 -22.49
C THR A 842 25.27 26.78 -21.10
N ALA A 843 26.59 26.84 -21.01
CA ALA A 843 27.30 26.95 -19.74
C ALA A 843 27.28 28.41 -19.25
N LEU A 844 27.11 28.57 -17.96
CA LEU A 844 26.95 29.84 -17.26
C LEU A 844 27.74 29.78 -15.95
N THR A 845 28.47 30.84 -15.62
CA THR A 845 29.06 31.02 -14.29
C THR A 845 28.24 32.03 -13.50
N VAL A 846 27.68 31.60 -12.38
CA VAL A 846 26.84 32.42 -11.48
C VAL A 846 27.74 33.00 -10.38
N ALA A 847 27.84 34.32 -10.31
CA ALA A 847 28.61 35.04 -9.28
C ALA A 847 27.85 36.29 -8.78
N GLY A 848 27.96 36.61 -7.48
CA GLY A 848 27.27 37.77 -6.88
C GLY A 848 25.74 37.63 -6.91
N PRO A 849 24.97 38.66 -7.33
CA PRO A 849 23.50 38.60 -7.38
C PRO A 849 22.97 37.58 -8.41
N GLY A 850 23.83 37.08 -9.29
CA GLY A 850 23.53 36.05 -10.28
C GLY A 850 23.64 36.56 -11.72
N ALA A 851 23.04 35.83 -12.67
CA ALA A 851 23.11 36.13 -14.10
C ALA A 851 21.74 36.48 -14.68
N ASP A 852 21.57 37.77 -15.00
CA ASP A 852 20.38 38.31 -15.63
C ASP A 852 20.52 38.35 -17.16
N GLY A 853 19.42 38.09 -17.88
CA GLY A 853 19.36 38.25 -19.35
C GLY A 853 20.01 37.11 -20.14
N HIS A 854 20.07 35.90 -19.59
CA HIS A 854 20.62 34.74 -20.31
C HIS A 854 19.58 34.16 -21.28
N ASP A 855 19.36 34.83 -22.41
CA ASP A 855 18.42 34.37 -23.44
C ASP A 855 18.93 33.10 -24.15
N ILE A 856 18.02 32.20 -24.51
CA ILE A 856 18.33 30.96 -25.23
C ILE A 856 17.53 30.92 -26.52
N GLU A 857 18.19 30.78 -27.65
CA GLU A 857 17.54 30.63 -28.95
C GLU A 857 17.44 29.16 -29.34
N LEU A 858 16.24 28.74 -29.75
CA LEU A 858 15.93 27.40 -30.21
C LEU A 858 15.47 27.45 -31.68
N ALA A 859 16.11 26.67 -32.55
CA ALA A 859 15.77 26.58 -33.97
C ALA A 859 15.91 25.14 -34.51
N HIS A 860 15.21 24.81 -35.60
CA HIS A 860 15.43 23.57 -36.35
C HIS A 860 16.57 23.72 -37.37
N PRO A 861 17.30 22.65 -37.72
CA PRO A 861 18.32 22.71 -38.77
C PRO A 861 17.64 23.01 -40.12
N GLY A 862 17.74 24.25 -40.59
CA GLY A 862 17.19 24.70 -41.88
C GLY A 862 16.16 25.84 -41.84
N GLU A 863 15.84 26.39 -40.66
CA GLU A 863 15.08 27.64 -40.47
C GLU A 863 15.99 28.85 -40.18
#